data_AF-A0AAV2RF93-F1
#
_entry.id   AF-A0AAV2RF93-F1
#
_cell.length_a   1.000
_cell.length_b   1.000
_cell.length_c   1.000
_cell.angle_alpha   90.00
_cell.angle_beta   90.00
_cell.angle_gamma   90.00
#
_symmetry.space_group_name_H-M   'P 1'
#
loop_
_entity.id
_entity.type
_entity.pdbx_description
1 polymer ?
#
loop_
_entity_poly.entity_id
_entity_poly.type
_entity_poly.pdbx_seq_one_letter_code
_entity_poly.pdbx_strand_id
1 'polypeptide(L)'
;MSDLHTGAKTDKAVLDRYMSLPIADNQVQAMYIWIDGTGENLRSKTRTLDFIPKSISASKWQRYFNKLPIWNYDGSSTGQAEGSNSDMYLHPKAMYPDPFRLGNNKLILCEVFKYNNKTPADTNHRMSCAAIMEKAKDQVPWFGMEQEYTLLDGDRHPLGWPKNGYPGPQGPYYCGVGANKVYGRDIVEAHYKCCLYAGINISGTNAEVMPAQWEYQVGPCEGIKMGDELWVSRYLLHRVAEDFGVIVTLDPKPIRGDWNGAGMHTNFSTDAMRKPGGIAPIEKAIENLGKVHKKHIMAYDPHQGMDNARRLTGAHETSSIDAFSAGVANRGASVRIPRSVSEDKSGYLEDRRPSSNADPYRVSEMMVRTICLNEIQKRLRKCSVKMSDLHTGAKTDKAVLDRYMSLPIADNQVQAMYIWIDGTGENLRSKTRTLDFIPKSISELPIWNYDGSSTGQAEGSNSDMYLHPKAMYPDPFRLGNNKLILCEVFKYNNKTPADTNHRMSCAAIMEKAKDQVPWFGMEQEYTLLDGDRHPLGWPKNGYPGPQGPYYCGVGANKVYGRDIVEAHYKCCLYAGINISGTNAEVMPAQWEYQVGPCEGIKMGDELWVSRYLLHRVAEDFGVIVTLDPKPIIGDWNGAGMHTNFSTDAMRKPGGIAPIEKAIENLGKVHKKHIMAYDPHQGMDNARRLTGAHETSSIDAFSAGVANRGASVRIPRSVSEDKSGYLEDRRPSSNADPYRVSEMMVRTICLNET
;
A
#
# COMPACT_ATOMS: atom_id res chain seq x y z
N MET A 1 -9.07 32.01 24.92
CA MET A 1 -10.41 31.98 24.30
C MET A 1 -10.21 31.54 22.85
N SER A 2 -10.39 30.26 22.55
CA SER A 2 -10.01 29.70 21.23
C SER A 2 -10.72 28.39 20.87
N ASP A 3 -11.89 28.13 21.46
CA ASP A 3 -12.70 26.91 21.23
C ASP A 3 -14.12 27.25 20.75
N LEU A 4 -14.24 28.29 19.91
CA LEU A 4 -15.50 28.73 19.31
C LEU A 4 -15.32 28.99 17.81
N HIS A 5 -15.05 27.93 17.04
CA HIS A 5 -15.44 27.78 15.62
C HIS A 5 -15.28 26.33 15.11
N THR A 6 -15.76 25.35 15.89
CA THR A 6 -16.15 24.07 15.27
C THR A 6 -17.39 24.32 14.42
N GLY A 7 -17.22 24.52 13.12
CA GLY A 7 -18.32 24.42 12.16
C GLY A 7 -19.05 23.09 12.35
N ALA A 8 -20.38 23.10 12.25
CA ALA A 8 -21.23 21.99 12.68
C ALA A 8 -20.91 20.69 11.91
N LYS A 9 -20.03 19.85 12.47
CA LYS A 9 -19.74 18.51 11.95
C LYS A 9 -20.99 17.67 12.15
N THR A 10 -21.53 17.17 11.04
CA THR A 10 -22.63 16.19 11.07
C THR A 10 -22.14 14.90 11.71
N ASP A 11 -22.76 14.51 12.82
CA ASP A 11 -22.46 13.26 13.49
C ASP A 11 -22.82 12.07 12.58
N LYS A 12 -21.82 11.24 12.29
CA LYS A 12 -21.93 10.13 11.34
C LYS A 12 -22.55 8.88 11.97
N ALA A 13 -22.39 8.67 13.27
CA ALA A 13 -23.14 7.64 13.99
C ALA A 13 -24.64 7.99 14.04
N VAL A 14 -24.98 9.28 14.13
CA VAL A 14 -26.37 9.76 13.96
C VAL A 14 -26.88 9.53 12.54
N LEU A 15 -26.07 9.72 11.49
CA LEU A 15 -26.46 9.40 10.12
C LEU A 15 -26.68 7.89 9.92
N ASP A 16 -25.78 7.03 10.40
CA ASP A 16 -25.87 5.59 10.21
C ASP A 16 -27.12 4.98 10.91
N ARG A 17 -27.60 5.60 11.99
CA ARG A 17 -28.91 5.29 12.61
C ARG A 17 -30.10 5.52 11.66
N TYR A 18 -30.02 6.49 10.74
CA TYR A 18 -31.06 6.72 9.73
C TYR A 18 -30.85 5.86 8.47
N MET A 19 -29.59 5.61 8.09
CA MET A 19 -29.25 4.74 6.95
C MET A 19 -29.60 3.27 7.18
N SER A 20 -29.68 2.83 8.45
CA SER A 20 -30.10 1.49 8.87
C SER A 20 -31.61 1.30 9.00
N LEU A 21 -32.44 2.31 8.68
CA LEU A 21 -33.89 2.17 8.65
C LEU A 21 -34.34 1.25 7.49
N PRO A 22 -35.28 0.32 7.71
CA PRO A 22 -35.75 -0.58 6.65
C PRO A 22 -36.55 0.19 5.59
N ILE A 23 -36.10 0.09 4.33
CA ILE A 23 -36.83 0.53 3.13
C ILE A 23 -37.85 -0.56 2.77
N ALA A 24 -39.02 -0.18 2.26
CA ALA A 24 -40.07 -1.13 1.84
C ALA A 24 -39.56 -2.11 0.75
N ASP A 25 -39.88 -3.40 0.89
CA ASP A 25 -39.31 -4.50 0.09
C ASP A 25 -39.42 -4.36 -1.45
N ASN A 26 -40.35 -3.54 -1.94
CA ASN A 26 -40.58 -3.28 -3.36
C ASN A 26 -39.94 -1.98 -3.89
N GLN A 27 -39.25 -1.23 -3.03
CA GLN A 27 -38.62 0.03 -3.35
C GLN A 27 -37.09 -0.10 -3.40
N VAL A 28 -36.48 0.57 -4.38
CA VAL A 28 -35.04 0.57 -4.60
C VAL A 28 -34.57 1.99 -4.87
N GLN A 29 -33.53 2.45 -4.15
CA GLN A 29 -32.86 3.70 -4.46
C GLN A 29 -31.84 3.46 -5.58
N ALA A 30 -32.06 4.14 -6.71
CA ALA A 30 -31.19 4.12 -7.87
C ALA A 30 -30.53 5.49 -8.04
N MET A 31 -29.21 5.54 -7.86
CA MET A 31 -28.40 6.75 -7.94
C MET A 31 -27.78 6.87 -9.33
N TYR A 32 -28.30 7.81 -10.13
CA TYR A 32 -27.87 8.07 -11.49
C TYR A 32 -26.62 8.96 -11.44
N ILE A 33 -25.55 8.53 -12.10
CA ILE A 33 -24.21 9.17 -12.12
C ILE A 33 -23.89 9.58 -13.56
N TRP A 34 -23.37 10.79 -13.75
CA TRP A 34 -22.96 11.29 -15.07
C TRP A 34 -21.76 12.25 -14.99
N ILE A 35 -21.18 12.58 -16.15
CA ILE A 35 -20.07 13.53 -16.31
C ILE A 35 -20.65 14.87 -16.77
N ASP A 36 -20.17 15.98 -16.20
CA ASP A 36 -20.71 17.31 -16.49
C ASP A 36 -20.07 18.04 -17.70
N GLY A 37 -20.29 19.35 -17.81
CA GLY A 37 -19.83 20.19 -18.90
C GLY A 37 -18.32 20.43 -18.93
N THR A 38 -17.57 20.15 -17.86
CA THR A 38 -16.09 20.21 -17.93
C THR A 38 -15.51 18.94 -18.55
N GLY A 39 -16.23 17.82 -18.52
CA GLY A 39 -15.72 16.51 -18.91
C GLY A 39 -14.83 15.84 -17.84
N GLU A 40 -14.63 16.48 -16.69
CA GLU A 40 -13.78 15.99 -15.60
C GLU A 40 -14.59 15.65 -14.34
N ASN A 41 -15.63 16.44 -14.04
CA ASN A 41 -16.38 16.32 -12.79
C ASN A 41 -17.55 15.33 -12.91
N LEU A 42 -17.69 14.50 -11.89
CA LEU A 42 -18.81 13.59 -11.71
C LEU A 42 -19.95 14.27 -10.94
N ARG A 43 -21.19 13.98 -11.36
CA ARG A 43 -22.42 14.43 -10.71
C ARG A 43 -23.33 13.23 -10.47
N SER A 44 -24.19 13.31 -9.46
CA SER A 44 -25.16 12.24 -9.19
C SER A 44 -26.44 12.74 -8.55
N LYS A 45 -27.56 12.02 -8.75
CA LYS A 45 -28.81 12.19 -8.02
C LYS A 45 -29.59 10.87 -7.92
N THR A 46 -30.42 10.74 -6.89
CA THR A 46 -31.11 9.48 -6.56
C THR A 46 -32.60 9.55 -6.81
N ARG A 47 -33.18 8.49 -7.38
CA ARG A 47 -34.64 8.26 -7.44
C ARG A 47 -35.01 6.93 -6.79
N THR A 48 -36.23 6.84 -6.30
CA THR A 48 -36.86 5.54 -5.98
C THR A 48 -37.34 4.88 -7.28
N LEU A 49 -37.20 3.56 -7.35
CA LEU A 49 -37.84 2.66 -8.31
C LEU A 49 -38.78 1.73 -7.54
N ASP A 50 -39.94 1.43 -8.11
CA ASP A 50 -41.11 0.80 -7.47
C ASP A 50 -41.53 -0.53 -8.11
N PHE A 51 -40.92 -0.89 -9.24
CA PHE A 51 -41.26 -2.04 -10.08
C PHE A 51 -40.41 -3.30 -9.81
N ILE A 52 -39.74 -3.39 -8.66
CA ILE A 52 -38.65 -4.33 -8.39
C ILE A 52 -39.03 -5.27 -7.24
N PRO A 53 -39.21 -6.60 -7.46
CA PRO A 53 -39.66 -7.53 -6.43
C PRO A 53 -38.63 -7.85 -5.33
N LYS A 54 -39.14 -8.27 -4.16
CA LYS A 54 -38.45 -8.42 -2.86
C LYS A 54 -37.01 -8.96 -2.87
N SER A 55 -36.73 -9.99 -3.67
CA SER A 55 -35.42 -10.66 -3.70
C SER A 55 -34.99 -11.00 -5.13
N ILE A 56 -33.91 -10.38 -5.58
CA ILE A 56 -33.39 -10.51 -6.95
C ILE A 56 -31.91 -10.90 -6.90
N SER A 57 -31.61 -12.13 -7.31
CA SER A 57 -30.25 -12.59 -7.59
C SER A 57 -29.61 -11.72 -8.68
N ALA A 58 -28.28 -11.55 -8.66
CA ALA A 58 -27.55 -10.76 -9.67
C ALA A 58 -27.96 -11.13 -11.12
N SER A 59 -28.12 -12.43 -11.40
CA SER A 59 -28.60 -12.97 -12.69
C SER A 59 -30.00 -12.49 -13.14
N LYS A 60 -30.86 -12.04 -12.22
CA LYS A 60 -32.19 -11.48 -12.52
C LYS A 60 -32.15 -9.96 -12.72
N TRP A 61 -31.21 -9.23 -12.11
CA TRP A 61 -31.09 -7.77 -12.23
C TRP A 61 -30.92 -7.29 -13.68
N GLN A 62 -30.23 -8.06 -14.53
CA GLN A 62 -30.07 -7.75 -15.95
C GLN A 62 -31.40 -7.58 -16.70
N ARG A 63 -32.48 -8.25 -16.24
CA ARG A 63 -33.84 -8.13 -16.82
C ARG A 63 -34.55 -6.82 -16.46
N TYR A 64 -34.04 -6.09 -15.46
CA TYR A 64 -34.55 -4.80 -15.00
C TYR A 64 -33.70 -3.64 -15.51
N PHE A 65 -32.45 -3.87 -15.94
CA PHE A 65 -31.59 -2.86 -16.55
C PHE A 65 -32.27 -2.18 -17.75
N ASN A 66 -32.83 -2.96 -18.68
CA ASN A 66 -33.59 -2.46 -19.84
C ASN A 66 -34.94 -1.80 -19.47
N LYS A 67 -35.29 -1.73 -18.18
CA LYS A 67 -36.48 -1.04 -17.66
C LYS A 67 -36.13 0.20 -16.84
N LEU A 68 -34.84 0.50 -16.65
CA LEU A 68 -34.42 1.73 -15.96
C LEU A 68 -34.89 2.94 -16.76
N PRO A 69 -35.67 3.86 -16.16
CA PRO A 69 -36.19 5.00 -16.88
C PRO A 69 -35.06 5.97 -17.28
N ILE A 70 -35.16 6.53 -18.49
CA ILE A 70 -34.45 7.77 -18.85
C ILE A 70 -34.93 8.87 -17.87
N TRP A 71 -34.02 9.76 -17.46
CA TRP A 71 -34.34 10.83 -16.52
C TRP A 71 -33.64 12.15 -16.92
N ASN A 72 -34.31 13.28 -16.78
CA ASN A 72 -33.74 14.60 -17.06
C ASN A 72 -32.98 15.18 -15.85
N TYR A 73 -32.19 16.24 -16.06
CA TYR A 73 -31.65 17.13 -15.02
C TYR A 73 -31.38 18.52 -15.59
N ASP A 74 -31.20 19.51 -14.70
CA ASP A 74 -30.79 20.86 -15.07
C ASP A 74 -29.33 20.89 -15.54
N GLY A 75 -29.14 21.01 -16.85
CA GLY A 75 -27.84 21.15 -17.50
C GLY A 75 -27.26 22.56 -17.44
N SER A 76 -28.03 23.58 -17.02
CA SER A 76 -27.51 24.94 -16.88
C SER A 76 -26.63 25.08 -15.64
N SER A 77 -27.05 24.47 -14.52
CA SER A 77 -26.21 24.32 -13.31
C SER A 77 -24.98 23.41 -13.50
N THR A 78 -24.80 22.78 -14.67
CA THR A 78 -23.66 21.89 -14.97
C THR A 78 -22.85 22.30 -16.20
N GLY A 79 -23.13 23.47 -16.80
CA GLY A 79 -22.41 23.99 -17.97
C GLY A 79 -22.67 23.22 -19.28
N GLN A 80 -23.81 22.52 -19.39
CA GLN A 80 -24.17 21.67 -20.54
C GLN A 80 -25.37 22.21 -21.35
N ALA A 81 -26.10 23.19 -20.82
CA ALA A 81 -27.25 23.83 -21.46
C ALA A 81 -27.39 25.31 -21.04
N GLU A 82 -28.22 26.08 -21.74
CA GLU A 82 -28.60 27.43 -21.32
C GLU A 82 -29.80 27.39 -20.38
N GLY A 83 -29.91 28.35 -19.45
CA GLY A 83 -31.04 28.42 -18.50
C GLY A 83 -32.43 28.60 -19.16
N SER A 84 -32.45 29.05 -20.42
CA SER A 84 -33.64 29.17 -21.28
C SER A 84 -34.15 27.83 -21.85
N ASN A 85 -33.32 26.79 -21.84
CA ASN A 85 -33.59 25.46 -22.41
C ASN A 85 -32.67 24.43 -21.72
N SER A 86 -32.84 24.28 -20.41
CA SER A 86 -31.82 23.68 -19.53
C SER A 86 -31.84 22.15 -19.44
N ASP A 87 -32.90 21.48 -19.92
CA ASP A 87 -33.08 20.05 -19.72
C ASP A 87 -32.04 19.20 -20.48
N MET A 88 -31.32 18.36 -19.73
CA MET A 88 -30.39 17.36 -20.26
C MET A 88 -30.82 15.95 -19.81
N TYR A 89 -30.69 14.95 -20.68
CA TYR A 89 -31.26 13.62 -20.50
C TYR A 89 -30.19 12.55 -20.20
N LEU A 90 -30.42 11.77 -19.15
CA LEU A 90 -29.60 10.67 -18.67
C LEU A 90 -30.11 9.33 -19.21
N HIS A 91 -29.27 8.63 -19.97
CA HIS A 91 -29.52 7.30 -20.49
C HIS A 91 -28.68 6.27 -19.72
N PRO A 92 -29.27 5.35 -18.96
CA PRO A 92 -28.56 4.26 -18.28
C PRO A 92 -27.66 3.44 -19.23
N LYS A 93 -26.44 3.11 -18.80
CA LYS A 93 -25.46 2.30 -19.57
C LYS A 93 -24.79 1.19 -18.77
N ALA A 94 -24.52 1.40 -17.48
CA ALA A 94 -24.05 0.35 -16.58
C ALA A 94 -24.72 0.46 -15.21
N MET A 95 -24.78 -0.63 -14.46
CA MET A 95 -25.48 -0.73 -13.17
C MET A 95 -24.68 -1.59 -12.19
N TYR A 96 -24.43 -1.05 -11.00
CA TYR A 96 -23.59 -1.65 -9.95
C TYR A 96 -24.34 -1.66 -8.60
N PRO A 97 -24.04 -2.56 -7.66
CA PRO A 97 -24.44 -2.44 -6.26
C PRO A 97 -24.00 -1.09 -5.65
N ASP A 98 -24.82 -0.54 -4.75
CA ASP A 98 -24.50 0.68 -4.01
C ASP A 98 -23.86 0.34 -2.64
N PRO A 99 -22.55 0.60 -2.42
CA PRO A 99 -21.86 0.31 -1.15
C PRO A 99 -22.20 1.29 -0.03
N PHE A 100 -22.87 2.41 -0.31
CA PHE A 100 -23.27 3.40 0.69
C PHE A 100 -24.68 3.13 1.23
N ARG A 101 -25.53 2.45 0.45
CA ARG A 101 -26.93 2.14 0.78
C ARG A 101 -27.24 0.66 0.94
N LEU A 102 -26.33 -0.21 0.51
CA LEU A 102 -26.41 -1.67 0.63
C LEU A 102 -27.64 -2.32 -0.03
N GLY A 103 -27.73 -3.65 0.09
CA GLY A 103 -28.91 -4.43 -0.30
C GLY A 103 -29.31 -4.28 -1.78
N ASN A 104 -30.60 -4.03 -2.02
CA ASN A 104 -31.13 -3.91 -3.38
C ASN A 104 -30.73 -2.60 -4.09
N ASN A 105 -30.16 -1.60 -3.41
CA ASN A 105 -29.84 -0.28 -3.97
C ASN A 105 -28.74 -0.32 -5.06
N LYS A 106 -28.74 0.65 -5.98
CA LYS A 106 -27.94 0.60 -7.22
C LYS A 106 -27.32 1.95 -7.62
N LEU A 107 -26.09 1.89 -8.11
CA LEU A 107 -25.41 2.96 -8.86
C LEU A 107 -25.67 2.76 -10.35
N ILE A 108 -26.15 3.79 -11.06
CA ILE A 108 -26.48 3.74 -12.49
C ILE A 108 -25.60 4.75 -13.25
N LEU A 109 -24.62 4.27 -14.01
CA LEU A 109 -23.80 5.12 -14.88
C LEU A 109 -24.60 5.50 -16.14
N CYS A 110 -24.59 6.78 -16.51
CA CYS A 110 -25.41 7.32 -17.59
C CYS A 110 -24.61 8.06 -18.68
N GLU A 111 -25.08 7.94 -19.92
CA GLU A 111 -24.77 8.87 -21.00
C GLU A 111 -25.66 10.11 -20.94
N VAL A 112 -25.14 11.23 -21.44
CA VAL A 112 -25.83 12.52 -21.46
C VAL A 112 -26.23 12.90 -22.89
N PHE A 113 -27.50 13.31 -23.05
CA PHE A 113 -28.10 13.82 -24.28
C PHE A 113 -28.71 15.20 -24.05
N LYS A 114 -28.73 16.06 -25.08
CA LYS A 114 -29.31 17.42 -25.04
C LYS A 114 -30.84 17.36 -25.01
N TYR A 115 -31.50 18.50 -24.77
CA TYR A 115 -32.96 18.69 -24.63
C TYR A 115 -33.86 17.93 -25.64
N ASN A 116 -33.37 17.64 -26.86
CA ASN A 116 -34.10 16.88 -27.88
C ASN A 116 -34.09 15.35 -27.67
N ASN A 117 -33.42 14.87 -26.62
CA ASN A 117 -33.23 13.47 -26.24
C ASN A 117 -32.64 12.57 -27.36
N LYS A 118 -31.87 13.16 -28.28
CA LYS A 118 -31.30 12.48 -29.48
C LYS A 118 -29.86 12.88 -29.78
N THR A 119 -29.51 14.16 -29.60
CA THR A 119 -28.15 14.66 -29.77
C THR A 119 -27.35 14.42 -28.49
N PRO A 120 -26.18 13.76 -28.52
CA PRO A 120 -25.35 13.60 -27.33
C PRO A 120 -24.85 14.97 -26.82
N ALA A 121 -24.54 15.06 -25.52
CA ALA A 121 -23.80 16.20 -24.99
C ALA A 121 -22.37 16.24 -25.54
N ASP A 122 -21.74 17.42 -25.57
CA ASP A 122 -20.42 17.57 -26.19
C ASP A 122 -19.30 16.88 -25.38
N THR A 123 -19.55 16.61 -24.09
CA THR A 123 -18.69 15.81 -23.19
C THR A 123 -19.05 14.31 -23.16
N ASN A 124 -20.00 13.84 -23.98
CA ASN A 124 -20.38 12.42 -24.05
C ASN A 124 -19.40 11.62 -24.94
N HIS A 125 -18.15 11.50 -24.49
CA HIS A 125 -17.11 10.72 -25.18
C HIS A 125 -17.35 9.20 -25.07
N ARG A 126 -18.21 8.75 -24.15
CA ARG A 126 -18.61 7.33 -24.06
C ARG A 126 -19.23 6.83 -25.36
N MET A 127 -20.12 7.63 -25.96
CA MET A 127 -20.84 7.24 -27.17
C MET A 127 -19.91 7.05 -28.38
N SER A 128 -18.89 7.90 -28.54
CA SER A 128 -17.87 7.74 -29.60
C SER A 128 -16.94 6.56 -29.30
N CYS A 129 -16.53 6.41 -28.04
CA CYS A 129 -15.66 5.31 -27.60
C CYS A 129 -16.33 3.95 -27.86
N ALA A 130 -17.59 3.77 -27.44
CA ALA A 130 -18.34 2.53 -27.65
C ALA A 130 -18.46 2.15 -29.14
N ALA A 131 -18.72 3.14 -30.02
CA ALA A 131 -18.80 2.94 -31.46
C ALA A 131 -17.45 2.62 -32.13
N ILE A 132 -16.33 2.83 -31.45
CA ILE A 132 -14.98 2.44 -31.88
C ILE A 132 -14.58 1.08 -31.32
N MET A 133 -14.97 0.77 -30.07
CA MET A 133 -14.79 -0.56 -29.49
C MET A 133 -15.51 -1.65 -30.30
N GLU A 134 -16.75 -1.40 -30.73
CA GLU A 134 -17.52 -2.34 -31.58
C GLU A 134 -16.84 -2.63 -32.92
N LYS A 135 -16.11 -1.66 -33.52
CA LYS A 135 -15.32 -1.88 -34.74
C LYS A 135 -14.05 -2.70 -34.54
N ALA A 136 -13.56 -2.81 -33.30
CA ALA A 136 -12.30 -3.44 -32.95
C ALA A 136 -12.47 -4.71 -32.08
N LYS A 137 -13.72 -5.11 -31.80
CA LYS A 137 -14.07 -6.24 -30.91
C LYS A 137 -13.35 -7.55 -31.27
N ASP A 138 -13.15 -7.81 -32.57
CA ASP A 138 -12.48 -9.02 -33.06
C ASP A 138 -10.98 -9.09 -32.69
N GLN A 139 -10.40 -7.98 -32.20
CA GLN A 139 -9.05 -7.93 -31.65
C GLN A 139 -9.00 -8.11 -30.12
N VAL A 140 -10.16 -8.19 -29.46
CA VAL A 140 -10.33 -8.38 -28.00
C VAL A 140 -9.46 -7.40 -27.17
N PRO A 141 -9.67 -6.08 -27.33
CA PRO A 141 -8.84 -5.05 -26.70
C PRO A 141 -9.07 -4.99 -25.18
N TRP A 142 -8.03 -5.31 -24.42
CA TRP A 142 -8.02 -5.26 -22.96
C TRP A 142 -7.19 -4.08 -22.46
N PHE A 143 -7.70 -3.45 -21.41
CA PHE A 143 -7.09 -2.31 -20.73
C PHE A 143 -6.90 -2.59 -19.24
N GLY A 144 -5.83 -2.07 -18.65
CA GLY A 144 -5.68 -1.91 -17.20
C GLY A 144 -5.21 -0.49 -16.91
N MET A 145 -6.00 0.30 -16.19
CA MET A 145 -5.69 1.70 -15.91
C MET A 145 -5.26 1.88 -14.45
N GLU A 146 -4.07 2.44 -14.28
CA GLU A 146 -3.39 2.80 -13.04
C GLU A 146 -3.78 4.23 -12.67
N GLN A 147 -4.81 4.42 -11.83
CA GLN A 147 -5.26 5.76 -11.45
C GLN A 147 -4.47 6.25 -10.24
N GLU A 148 -3.52 7.14 -10.49
CA GLU A 148 -2.90 7.93 -9.42
C GLU A 148 -3.79 9.13 -9.06
N TYR A 149 -3.74 9.53 -7.79
CA TYR A 149 -4.45 10.69 -7.24
C TYR A 149 -3.72 11.20 -6.00
N THR A 150 -4.02 12.43 -5.57
CA THR A 150 -3.51 12.96 -4.29
C THR A 150 -4.66 13.26 -3.34
N LEU A 151 -4.54 12.79 -2.11
CA LEU A 151 -5.41 13.17 -1.01
C LEU A 151 -4.98 14.55 -0.51
N LEU A 152 -5.90 15.52 -0.64
CA LEU A 152 -5.77 16.84 -0.06
C LEU A 152 -6.70 16.93 1.15
N ASP A 153 -6.23 17.52 2.23
CA ASP A 153 -7.13 17.95 3.29
C ASP A 153 -7.96 19.18 2.85
N GLY A 154 -8.91 19.63 3.66
CA GLY A 154 -9.82 20.72 3.28
C GLY A 154 -9.14 22.04 2.92
N ASP A 155 -7.88 22.30 3.30
CA ASP A 155 -7.12 23.46 2.80
C ASP A 155 -6.83 23.38 1.28
N ARG A 156 -7.06 22.22 0.65
CA ARG A 156 -6.42 21.79 -0.61
C ARG A 156 -4.90 21.64 -0.47
N HIS A 157 -4.42 21.50 0.77
CA HIS A 157 -3.05 21.13 1.09
C HIS A 157 -2.95 19.59 1.18
N PRO A 158 -1.83 18.94 0.80
CA PRO A 158 -1.74 17.49 0.83
C PRO A 158 -1.93 16.92 2.25
N LEU A 159 -2.67 15.82 2.35
CA LEU A 159 -3.12 15.26 3.63
C LEU A 159 -1.93 14.85 4.51
N GLY A 160 -1.90 15.33 5.75
CA GLY A 160 -0.83 15.01 6.72
C GLY A 160 0.47 15.80 6.53
N TRP A 161 0.59 16.68 5.53
CA TRP A 161 1.75 17.55 5.39
C TRP A 161 1.75 18.68 6.44
N PRO A 162 2.94 19.17 6.87
CA PRO A 162 3.04 20.29 7.80
C PRO A 162 2.67 21.60 7.11
N LYS A 163 1.60 22.26 7.60
CA LYS A 163 0.96 23.45 6.99
C LYS A 163 1.91 24.59 6.56
N ASN A 164 3.02 24.78 7.28
CA ASN A 164 4.00 25.83 7.04
C ASN A 164 5.32 25.30 6.46
N GLY A 165 5.30 24.17 5.76
CA GLY A 165 6.51 23.56 5.20
C GLY A 165 6.24 22.35 4.31
N TYR A 166 7.17 21.40 4.35
CA TYR A 166 7.14 20.14 3.60
C TYR A 166 7.46 18.98 4.54
N PRO A 167 7.00 17.75 4.24
CA PRO A 167 7.53 16.54 4.87
C PRO A 167 8.99 16.30 4.41
N GLY A 168 9.61 15.20 4.86
CA GLY A 168 10.93 14.79 4.37
C GLY A 168 10.94 14.51 2.86
N PRO A 169 12.13 14.46 2.22
CA PRO A 169 12.24 14.17 0.78
C PRO A 169 11.61 12.83 0.38
N GLN A 170 11.27 12.70 -0.91
CA GLN A 170 10.70 11.48 -1.47
C GLN A 170 11.62 10.25 -1.30
N GLY A 171 11.03 9.05 -1.27
CA GLY A 171 11.75 7.78 -1.05
C GLY A 171 11.15 6.87 0.02
N PRO A 172 10.84 7.32 1.25
CA PRO A 172 10.27 6.46 2.30
C PRO A 172 8.76 6.19 2.14
N TYR A 173 8.10 6.83 1.17
CA TYR A 173 6.64 6.88 1.04
C TYR A 173 6.04 5.80 0.12
N TYR A 174 6.67 5.53 -1.03
CA TYR A 174 6.19 4.54 -2.00
C TYR A 174 6.02 3.16 -1.36
N CYS A 175 4.82 2.58 -1.42
CA CYS A 175 4.46 1.34 -0.74
C CYS A 175 4.82 1.31 0.77
N GLY A 176 4.85 2.47 1.45
CA GLY A 176 5.34 2.62 2.82
C GLY A 176 4.45 1.97 3.91
N VAL A 177 4.96 2.02 5.15
CA VAL A 177 4.29 1.53 6.37
C VAL A 177 4.67 2.41 7.56
N GLY A 178 3.68 2.84 8.35
CA GLY A 178 3.85 3.65 9.57
C GLY A 178 3.32 5.08 9.43
N ALA A 179 2.87 5.66 10.56
CA ALA A 179 2.15 6.93 10.64
C ALA A 179 2.88 8.15 10.03
N ASN A 180 4.21 8.12 9.96
CA ASN A 180 5.06 9.17 9.41
C ASN A 180 5.44 8.98 7.93
N LYS A 181 4.94 7.91 7.29
CA LYS A 181 5.19 7.59 5.87
C LYS A 181 3.90 7.47 5.06
N VAL A 182 2.77 7.17 5.70
CA VAL A 182 1.52 6.84 5.00
C VAL A 182 0.38 7.67 5.55
N TYR A 183 -0.23 8.47 4.67
CA TYR A 183 -1.31 9.40 5.02
C TYR A 183 -2.60 9.00 4.29
N GLY A 184 -3.66 8.73 5.05
CA GLY A 184 -5.00 8.48 4.52
C GLY A 184 -5.30 7.04 4.06
N ARG A 185 -4.57 6.01 4.53
CA ARG A 185 -4.83 4.59 4.15
C ARG A 185 -6.29 4.18 4.36
N ASP A 186 -6.95 4.70 5.40
CA ASP A 186 -8.37 4.48 5.69
C ASP A 186 -9.29 4.73 4.47
N ILE A 187 -9.04 5.81 3.73
CA ILE A 187 -9.81 6.18 2.53
C ILE A 187 -9.58 5.15 1.42
N VAL A 188 -8.37 4.61 1.33
CA VAL A 188 -7.93 3.69 0.28
C VAL A 188 -8.45 2.27 0.51
N GLU A 189 -8.37 1.75 1.73
CA GLU A 189 -8.95 0.45 2.08
C GLU A 189 -10.48 0.50 1.95
N ALA A 190 -11.12 1.59 2.43
CA ALA A 190 -12.55 1.82 2.24
C ALA A 190 -12.94 1.90 0.75
N HIS A 191 -12.16 2.61 -0.08
CA HIS A 191 -12.40 2.71 -1.52
C HIS A 191 -12.23 1.38 -2.25
N TYR A 192 -11.16 0.64 -1.96
CA TYR A 192 -10.89 -0.67 -2.52
C TYR A 192 -12.05 -1.63 -2.20
N LYS A 193 -12.50 -1.64 -0.95
CA LYS A 193 -13.61 -2.49 -0.50
C LYS A 193 -14.97 -2.05 -1.06
N CYS A 194 -15.20 -0.75 -1.26
CA CYS A 194 -16.35 -0.26 -2.04
C CYS A 194 -16.33 -0.76 -3.49
N CYS A 195 -15.17 -0.74 -4.15
CA CYS A 195 -15.03 -1.21 -5.53
C CYS A 195 -15.27 -2.72 -5.63
N LEU A 196 -14.74 -3.53 -4.71
CA LEU A 196 -15.00 -4.98 -4.65
C LEU A 196 -16.49 -5.28 -4.43
N TYR A 197 -17.16 -4.62 -3.46
CA TYR A 197 -18.60 -4.75 -3.25
C TYR A 197 -19.43 -4.34 -4.47
N ALA A 198 -19.01 -3.28 -5.17
CA ALA A 198 -19.65 -2.79 -6.39
C ALA A 198 -19.39 -3.69 -7.62
N GLY A 199 -18.55 -4.73 -7.51
CA GLY A 199 -18.21 -5.62 -8.61
C GLY A 199 -17.32 -4.98 -9.68
N ILE A 200 -16.66 -3.86 -9.36
CA ILE A 200 -15.62 -3.24 -10.20
C ILE A 200 -14.43 -4.20 -10.28
N ASN A 201 -13.81 -4.36 -11.46
CA ASN A 201 -12.62 -5.19 -11.61
C ASN A 201 -11.35 -4.51 -11.08
N ILE A 202 -11.34 -4.14 -9.80
CA ILE A 202 -10.19 -3.55 -9.11
C ILE A 202 -9.15 -4.63 -8.79
N SER A 203 -7.93 -4.45 -9.29
CA SER A 203 -6.86 -5.46 -9.23
C SER A 203 -5.78 -5.17 -8.19
N GLY A 204 -5.69 -3.95 -7.66
CA GLY A 204 -4.78 -3.62 -6.57
C GLY A 204 -4.81 -2.17 -6.07
N THR A 205 -3.89 -1.86 -5.16
CA THR A 205 -3.55 -0.49 -4.71
C THR A 205 -2.15 -0.41 -4.07
N ASN A 206 -1.52 0.76 -4.19
CA ASN A 206 -0.26 1.16 -3.55
C ASN A 206 -0.28 2.62 -3.08
N ALA A 207 0.48 2.90 -2.02
CA ALA A 207 0.89 4.27 -1.68
C ALA A 207 1.98 4.72 -2.64
N GLU A 208 1.94 5.97 -3.10
CA GLU A 208 2.83 6.46 -4.15
C GLU A 208 4.05 7.24 -3.65
N VAL A 209 4.93 7.63 -4.58
CA VAL A 209 6.23 8.26 -4.29
C VAL A 209 6.10 9.61 -3.55
N MET A 210 5.11 10.42 -3.90
CA MET A 210 4.79 11.65 -3.15
C MET A 210 3.94 11.30 -1.90
N PRO A 211 4.27 11.81 -0.71
CA PRO A 211 3.45 11.57 0.48
C PRO A 211 2.03 12.11 0.29
N ALA A 212 1.03 11.30 0.65
CA ALA A 212 -0.42 11.49 0.36
C ALA A 212 -0.86 11.30 -1.11
N GLN A 213 0.05 10.93 -2.02
CA GLN A 213 -0.32 10.34 -3.31
C GLN A 213 -0.59 8.84 -3.15
N TRP A 214 -1.55 8.34 -3.91
CA TRP A 214 -1.96 6.93 -3.94
C TRP A 214 -2.34 6.50 -5.35
N GLU A 215 -2.31 5.19 -5.58
CA GLU A 215 -2.75 4.56 -6.82
C GLU A 215 -3.76 3.44 -6.55
N TYR A 216 -4.74 3.27 -7.45
CA TYR A 216 -5.51 2.03 -7.56
C TYR A 216 -5.58 1.58 -9.02
N GLN A 217 -5.58 0.27 -9.26
CA GLN A 217 -5.64 -0.30 -10.61
C GLN A 217 -7.01 -0.91 -10.91
N VAL A 218 -7.61 -0.57 -12.06
CA VAL A 218 -8.82 -1.23 -12.58
C VAL A 218 -8.50 -1.93 -13.89
N GLY A 219 -8.89 -3.20 -14.00
CA GLY A 219 -8.67 -4.09 -15.14
C GLY A 219 -7.86 -5.35 -14.78
N PRO A 220 -7.72 -6.31 -15.71
CA PRO A 220 -8.00 -6.18 -17.15
C PRO A 220 -9.50 -6.09 -17.48
N CYS A 221 -9.89 -5.04 -18.21
CA CYS A 221 -11.26 -4.84 -18.68
C CYS A 221 -11.31 -4.67 -20.20
N GLU A 222 -12.33 -5.27 -20.81
CA GLU A 222 -12.47 -5.31 -22.26
C GLU A 222 -13.26 -4.13 -22.81
N GLY A 223 -12.69 -3.47 -23.83
CA GLY A 223 -13.33 -2.40 -24.58
C GLY A 223 -13.92 -1.30 -23.70
N ILE A 224 -15.21 -1.01 -23.90
CA ILE A 224 -15.92 0.09 -23.24
C ILE A 224 -16.02 -0.07 -21.71
N LYS A 225 -15.94 -1.31 -21.19
CA LYS A 225 -16.05 -1.61 -19.75
C LYS A 225 -14.99 -0.89 -18.93
N MET A 226 -13.79 -0.68 -19.50
CA MET A 226 -12.71 0.05 -18.85
C MET A 226 -13.12 1.49 -18.47
N GLY A 227 -13.74 2.22 -19.41
CA GLY A 227 -14.20 3.58 -19.17
C GLY A 227 -15.38 3.62 -18.19
N ASP A 228 -16.31 2.66 -18.32
CA ASP A 228 -17.46 2.55 -17.42
C ASP A 228 -17.03 2.32 -15.96
N GLU A 229 -16.12 1.38 -15.74
CA GLU A 229 -15.67 1.03 -14.40
C GLU A 229 -14.75 2.08 -13.79
N LEU A 230 -13.85 2.71 -14.55
CA LEU A 230 -12.97 3.74 -13.99
C LEU A 230 -13.71 5.03 -13.60
N TRP A 231 -14.74 5.42 -14.35
CA TRP A 231 -15.58 6.56 -13.95
C TRP A 231 -16.41 6.24 -12.69
N VAL A 232 -16.83 4.99 -12.48
CA VAL A 232 -17.51 4.58 -11.25
C VAL A 232 -16.53 4.39 -10.09
N SER A 233 -15.31 3.89 -10.29
CA SER A 233 -14.30 3.84 -9.23
C SER A 233 -13.85 5.24 -8.80
N ARG A 234 -13.75 6.20 -9.72
CA ARG A 234 -13.58 7.63 -9.39
C ARG A 234 -14.75 8.15 -8.56
N TYR A 235 -15.98 7.84 -8.92
CA TYR A 235 -17.17 8.23 -8.15
C TYR A 235 -17.13 7.65 -6.72
N LEU A 236 -16.79 6.38 -6.58
CA LEU A 236 -16.62 5.73 -5.28
C LEU A 236 -15.52 6.40 -4.46
N LEU A 237 -14.38 6.75 -5.08
CA LEU A 237 -13.26 7.41 -4.39
C LEU A 237 -13.67 8.78 -3.84
N HIS A 238 -14.30 9.63 -4.66
CA HIS A 238 -14.79 10.93 -4.20
C HIS A 238 -15.83 10.79 -3.07
N ARG A 239 -16.80 9.88 -3.22
CA ARG A 239 -17.85 9.65 -2.21
C ARG A 239 -17.32 9.07 -0.89
N VAL A 240 -16.29 8.23 -0.93
CA VAL A 240 -15.58 7.76 0.26
C VAL A 240 -14.80 8.91 0.90
N ALA A 241 -14.02 9.68 0.13
CA ALA A 241 -13.24 10.81 0.65
C ALA A 241 -14.11 11.92 1.25
N GLU A 242 -15.26 12.25 0.63
CA GLU A 242 -16.32 13.10 1.21
C GLU A 242 -16.75 12.60 2.59
N ASP A 243 -16.89 11.28 2.77
CA ASP A 243 -17.23 10.66 4.04
C ASP A 243 -16.08 10.68 5.07
N PHE A 244 -14.84 10.98 4.68
CA PHE A 244 -13.72 11.26 5.59
C PHE A 244 -13.45 12.77 5.75
N GLY A 245 -14.18 13.65 5.07
CA GLY A 245 -13.93 15.09 5.04
C GLY A 245 -12.64 15.48 4.30
N VAL A 246 -12.21 14.66 3.35
CA VAL A 246 -10.97 14.79 2.57
C VAL A 246 -11.29 15.06 1.11
N ILE A 247 -10.50 15.91 0.47
CA ILE A 247 -10.61 16.27 -0.95
C ILE A 247 -9.71 15.33 -1.75
N VAL A 248 -10.22 14.79 -2.85
CA VAL A 248 -9.41 14.05 -3.84
C VAL A 248 -9.13 14.99 -5.01
N THR A 249 -7.86 15.13 -5.39
CA THR A 249 -7.49 15.79 -6.65
C THR A 249 -6.97 14.78 -7.67
N LEU A 250 -7.38 14.97 -8.93
CA LEU A 250 -6.83 14.31 -10.11
C LEU A 250 -5.94 15.26 -10.92
N ASP A 251 -5.52 16.40 -10.37
CA ASP A 251 -4.54 17.28 -11.00
C ASP A 251 -3.19 16.55 -11.22
N PRO A 252 -2.62 16.54 -12.44
CA PRO A 252 -1.42 15.76 -12.74
C PRO A 252 -0.10 16.30 -12.16
N LYS A 253 -0.09 17.49 -11.55
CA LYS A 253 1.06 18.03 -10.81
C LYS A 253 0.56 18.99 -9.72
N PRO A 254 -0.05 18.45 -8.64
CA PRO A 254 -0.77 19.26 -7.66
C PRO A 254 0.21 20.12 -6.84
N ILE A 255 1.42 19.61 -6.57
CA ILE A 255 2.51 20.33 -5.92
C ILE A 255 3.66 20.52 -6.91
N ARG A 256 4.30 21.70 -6.83
CA ARG A 256 5.46 22.07 -7.66
C ARG A 256 6.77 21.74 -6.96
N GLY A 257 7.85 21.62 -7.74
CA GLY A 257 9.18 21.27 -7.23
C GLY A 257 9.42 19.77 -7.25
N ASP A 258 10.24 19.30 -6.31
CA ASP A 258 10.79 17.94 -6.26
C ASP A 258 9.82 16.90 -5.66
N TRP A 259 8.63 16.83 -6.24
CA TRP A 259 7.55 15.93 -5.87
C TRP A 259 7.03 15.24 -7.12
N ASN A 260 6.61 13.98 -7.05
CA ASN A 260 6.02 13.31 -8.21
C ASN A 260 4.71 13.98 -8.65
N GLY A 261 4.31 13.73 -9.89
CA GLY A 261 3.00 14.15 -10.41
C GLY A 261 2.12 12.93 -10.65
N ALA A 262 0.83 13.14 -10.88
CA ALA A 262 -0.17 12.08 -10.94
C ALA A 262 -0.51 11.62 -12.38
N GLY A 263 -0.32 10.34 -12.66
CA GLY A 263 -0.63 9.67 -13.93
C GLY A 263 -2.00 8.99 -13.99
N MET A 264 -2.35 8.52 -15.19
CA MET A 264 -3.37 7.48 -15.41
C MET A 264 -2.81 6.41 -16.36
N HIS A 265 -1.72 5.73 -15.98
CA HIS A 265 -0.99 4.87 -16.91
C HIS A 265 -1.90 3.77 -17.45
N THR A 266 -1.83 3.55 -18.76
CA THR A 266 -2.78 2.68 -19.46
C THR A 266 -2.07 1.47 -20.04
N ASN A 267 -2.19 0.35 -19.34
CA ASN A 267 -1.79 -0.96 -19.82
C ASN A 267 -2.77 -1.42 -20.91
N PHE A 268 -2.26 -1.92 -22.04
CA PHE A 268 -3.06 -2.30 -23.20
C PHE A 268 -2.57 -3.57 -23.89
N SER A 269 -3.50 -4.44 -24.28
CA SER A 269 -3.23 -5.59 -25.15
C SER A 269 -4.39 -5.95 -26.07
N THR A 270 -4.09 -6.50 -27.25
CA THR A 270 -5.04 -7.28 -28.07
C THR A 270 -4.79 -8.77 -27.89
N ASP A 271 -5.72 -9.62 -28.34
CA ASP A 271 -5.56 -11.08 -28.35
C ASP A 271 -4.23 -11.53 -29.02
N ALA A 272 -3.84 -10.88 -30.11
CA ALA A 272 -2.57 -11.13 -30.80
C ALA A 272 -1.33 -10.75 -29.97
N MET A 273 -1.41 -9.77 -29.06
CA MET A 273 -0.31 -9.41 -28.16
C MET A 273 -0.14 -10.40 -27.02
N ARG A 274 -1.23 -11.05 -26.58
CA ARG A 274 -1.25 -12.00 -25.46
C ARG A 274 -0.86 -13.44 -25.86
N LYS A 275 -0.64 -13.70 -27.15
CA LYS A 275 -0.26 -15.01 -27.71
C LYS A 275 1.25 -15.11 -27.98
N PRO A 276 1.82 -16.33 -28.11
CA PRO A 276 3.24 -16.51 -28.42
C PRO A 276 3.68 -15.71 -29.67
N GLY A 277 4.76 -14.95 -29.55
CA GLY A 277 5.22 -14.00 -30.59
C GLY A 277 4.55 -12.62 -30.52
N GLY A 278 3.67 -12.38 -29.56
CA GLY A 278 2.92 -11.13 -29.36
C GLY A 278 3.75 -9.87 -29.09
N ILE A 279 5.06 -10.00 -28.87
CA ILE A 279 6.00 -8.87 -28.85
C ILE A 279 5.99 -8.10 -30.19
N ALA A 280 5.83 -8.77 -31.33
CA ALA A 280 5.83 -8.11 -32.64
C ALA A 280 4.64 -7.13 -32.84
N PRO A 281 3.37 -7.50 -32.53
CA PRO A 281 2.28 -6.53 -32.51
C PRO A 281 2.41 -5.46 -31.41
N ILE A 282 3.06 -5.74 -30.28
CA ILE A 282 3.38 -4.72 -29.26
C ILE A 282 4.35 -3.67 -29.83
N GLU A 283 5.46 -4.09 -30.46
CA GLU A 283 6.42 -3.19 -31.11
C GLU A 283 5.75 -2.36 -32.22
N LYS A 284 4.85 -2.98 -33.00
CA LYS A 284 4.08 -2.27 -34.04
C LYS A 284 3.10 -1.25 -33.45
N ALA A 285 2.48 -1.54 -32.32
CA ALA A 285 1.62 -0.60 -31.61
C ALA A 285 2.43 0.61 -31.11
N ILE A 286 3.63 0.38 -30.57
CA ILE A 286 4.56 1.44 -30.13
C ILE A 286 4.98 2.33 -31.31
N GLU A 287 5.35 1.75 -32.45
CA GLU A 287 5.68 2.49 -33.69
C GLU A 287 4.52 3.39 -34.14
N ASN A 288 3.28 2.90 -34.06
CA ASN A 288 2.08 3.67 -34.40
C ASN A 288 1.79 4.78 -33.36
N LEU A 289 1.88 4.50 -32.06
CA LEU A 289 1.69 5.48 -30.98
C LEU A 289 2.67 6.65 -31.05
N GLY A 290 3.90 6.41 -31.54
CA GLY A 290 4.89 7.46 -31.79
C GLY A 290 4.48 8.43 -32.90
N LYS A 291 4.02 7.92 -34.06
CA LYS A 291 3.59 8.73 -35.22
C LYS A 291 2.47 9.74 -34.91
N VAL A 292 1.67 9.47 -33.88
CA VAL A 292 0.56 10.32 -33.43
C VAL A 292 0.72 10.86 -32.02
N HIS A 293 1.93 10.83 -31.44
CA HIS A 293 2.22 11.24 -30.06
C HIS A 293 1.53 12.54 -29.64
N LYS A 294 1.72 13.63 -30.41
CA LYS A 294 1.11 14.94 -30.08
C LYS A 294 -0.43 14.95 -30.13
N LYS A 295 -1.08 14.02 -30.85
CA LYS A 295 -2.54 13.84 -30.82
C LYS A 295 -2.99 13.05 -29.59
N HIS A 296 -2.23 12.06 -29.17
CA HIS A 296 -2.48 11.36 -27.90
C HIS A 296 -2.35 12.33 -26.73
N ILE A 297 -1.28 13.13 -26.65
CA ILE A 297 -1.13 14.18 -25.62
C ILE A 297 -2.32 15.17 -25.58
N MET A 298 -2.96 15.48 -26.72
CA MET A 298 -4.18 16.31 -26.79
C MET A 298 -5.49 15.60 -26.37
N ALA A 299 -5.46 14.28 -26.19
CA ALA A 299 -6.59 13.47 -25.71
C ALA A 299 -6.37 12.95 -24.28
N TYR A 300 -5.11 12.81 -23.89
CA TYR A 300 -4.58 12.30 -22.62
C TYR A 300 -4.55 13.37 -21.51
N ASP A 301 -5.28 14.46 -21.71
CA ASP A 301 -5.42 15.64 -20.86
C ASP A 301 -6.67 16.39 -21.39
N PRO A 302 -7.66 16.75 -20.55
CA PRO A 302 -8.87 17.48 -20.98
C PRO A 302 -8.55 18.88 -21.51
N HIS A 303 -7.55 19.54 -20.94
CA HIS A 303 -6.99 20.83 -21.38
C HIS A 303 -5.96 20.64 -22.53
N GLN A 304 -5.93 19.45 -23.12
CA GLN A 304 -5.18 19.03 -24.32
C GLN A 304 -3.67 19.30 -24.20
N GLY A 305 -3.08 18.86 -23.08
CA GLY A 305 -1.65 18.82 -22.81
C GLY A 305 -1.10 19.98 -21.97
N MET A 306 -1.95 20.86 -21.41
CA MET A 306 -1.47 22.02 -20.65
C MET A 306 -1.17 21.70 -19.19
N ASP A 307 -1.90 20.75 -18.60
CA ASP A 307 -1.66 20.32 -17.22
C ASP A 307 -0.69 19.15 -17.19
N ASN A 308 -0.80 18.25 -18.17
CA ASN A 308 0.16 17.17 -18.35
C ASN A 308 1.57 17.69 -18.70
N ALA A 309 1.71 18.91 -19.23
CA ALA A 309 3.00 19.61 -19.38
C ALA A 309 3.69 19.95 -18.05
N ARG A 310 2.92 20.05 -16.95
CA ARG A 310 3.47 20.21 -15.59
C ARG A 310 4.03 18.90 -15.02
N ARG A 311 3.61 17.76 -15.58
CA ARG A 311 3.97 16.39 -15.16
C ARG A 311 5.08 15.80 -16.03
N LEU A 312 4.86 15.73 -17.33
CA LEU A 312 5.73 15.11 -18.34
C LEU A 312 6.95 16.00 -18.66
N THR A 313 7.86 16.10 -17.70
CA THR A 313 9.07 16.94 -17.79
C THR A 313 10.31 16.16 -18.21
N GLY A 314 10.30 14.82 -18.09
CA GLY A 314 11.51 13.99 -18.17
C GLY A 314 12.16 13.72 -16.80
N ALA A 315 11.62 14.28 -15.72
CA ALA A 315 11.97 13.98 -14.33
C ALA A 315 10.81 13.21 -13.64
N HIS A 316 11.02 12.79 -12.39
CA HIS A 316 9.99 12.14 -11.56
C HIS A 316 9.31 10.95 -12.26
N GLU A 317 10.10 10.04 -12.82
CA GLU A 317 9.61 8.84 -13.53
C GLU A 317 8.70 9.14 -14.74
N THR A 318 8.88 10.30 -15.41
CA THR A 318 8.15 10.64 -16.64
C THR A 318 9.06 10.78 -17.86
N SER A 319 8.49 10.69 -19.07
CA SER A 319 9.14 11.24 -20.27
C SER A 319 8.85 12.73 -20.42
N SER A 320 9.65 13.44 -21.21
CA SER A 320 9.28 14.78 -21.70
C SER A 320 7.99 14.71 -22.54
N ILE A 321 7.18 15.77 -22.50
CA ILE A 321 5.94 15.91 -23.30
C ILE A 321 6.19 16.09 -24.80
N ASP A 322 7.37 16.58 -25.21
CA ASP A 322 7.70 16.82 -26.62
C ASP A 322 8.32 15.60 -27.33
N ALA A 323 8.88 14.66 -26.56
CA ALA A 323 9.53 13.46 -27.06
C ALA A 323 8.63 12.22 -26.88
N PHE A 324 8.76 11.26 -27.80
CA PHE A 324 8.23 9.90 -27.63
C PHE A 324 9.38 8.92 -27.47
N SER A 325 9.35 8.13 -26.40
CA SER A 325 10.34 7.09 -26.11
C SER A 325 9.65 5.80 -25.66
N ALA A 326 10.30 4.65 -25.90
CA ALA A 326 9.86 3.37 -25.39
C ALA A 326 11.05 2.57 -24.84
N GLY A 327 10.82 1.72 -23.85
CA GLY A 327 11.88 0.92 -23.24
C GLY A 327 11.38 -0.18 -22.31
N VAL A 328 12.21 -1.20 -22.08
CA VAL A 328 11.86 -2.33 -21.21
C VAL A 328 12.23 -2.02 -19.76
N ALA A 329 11.24 -1.96 -18.88
CA ALA A 329 11.33 -1.52 -17.48
C ALA A 329 12.00 -0.14 -17.26
N ASN A 330 11.99 0.72 -18.28
CA ASN A 330 12.43 2.11 -18.17
C ASN A 330 11.22 2.98 -17.83
N ARG A 331 11.20 3.58 -16.63
CA ARG A 331 10.07 4.43 -16.19
C ARG A 331 10.09 5.83 -16.79
N GLY A 332 11.26 6.34 -17.20
CA GLY A 332 11.39 7.59 -17.97
C GLY A 332 10.95 7.48 -19.44
N ALA A 333 10.45 6.31 -19.87
CA ALA A 333 9.90 6.11 -21.21
C ALA A 333 8.44 6.58 -21.31
N SER A 334 8.03 7.07 -22.49
CA SER A 334 6.63 7.39 -22.77
C SER A 334 5.76 6.13 -22.79
N VAL A 335 6.31 5.00 -23.27
CA VAL A 335 5.67 3.68 -23.23
C VAL A 335 6.66 2.66 -22.64
N ARG A 336 6.29 2.03 -21.53
CA ARG A 336 7.07 0.95 -20.92
C ARG A 336 6.60 -0.40 -21.46
N ILE A 337 7.57 -1.27 -21.74
CA ILE A 337 7.32 -2.71 -21.86
C ILE A 337 7.73 -3.31 -20.49
N PRO A 338 6.84 -4.02 -19.77
CA PRO A 338 7.20 -4.68 -18.52
C PRO A 338 8.34 -5.68 -18.72
N ARG A 339 9.19 -5.88 -17.70
CA ARG A 339 10.32 -6.82 -17.78
C ARG A 339 9.87 -8.23 -18.22
N SER A 340 8.83 -8.78 -17.58
CA SER A 340 8.22 -10.07 -17.90
C SER A 340 7.74 -10.17 -19.36
N VAL A 341 6.99 -9.18 -19.86
CA VAL A 341 6.50 -9.16 -21.26
C VAL A 341 7.65 -9.23 -22.28
N SER A 342 8.80 -8.64 -21.95
CA SER A 342 10.01 -8.72 -22.78
C SER A 342 10.75 -10.05 -22.64
N GLU A 343 10.56 -10.79 -21.55
CA GLU A 343 11.11 -12.13 -21.33
C GLU A 343 10.22 -13.20 -21.99
N ASP A 344 8.91 -13.16 -21.73
CA ASP A 344 7.85 -14.05 -22.25
C ASP A 344 7.46 -13.79 -23.71
N LYS A 345 7.99 -12.72 -24.32
CA LYS A 345 7.73 -12.26 -25.70
C LYS A 345 6.24 -12.12 -26.06
N SER A 346 5.40 -11.86 -25.07
CA SER A 346 3.95 -11.73 -25.17
C SER A 346 3.38 -11.04 -23.93
N GLY A 347 2.21 -10.41 -24.03
CA GLY A 347 1.56 -9.69 -22.94
C GLY A 347 0.95 -8.35 -23.37
N TYR A 348 1.45 -7.25 -22.78
CA TYR A 348 0.89 -5.91 -22.91
C TYR A 348 1.95 -4.79 -22.93
N LEU A 349 1.58 -3.60 -23.39
CA LEU A 349 2.37 -2.36 -23.24
C LEU A 349 1.73 -1.44 -22.20
N GLU A 350 2.52 -0.57 -21.57
CA GLU A 350 2.07 0.45 -20.62
C GLU A 350 2.30 1.85 -21.19
N ASP A 351 1.25 2.56 -21.57
CA ASP A 351 1.34 3.96 -22.00
C ASP A 351 1.35 4.88 -20.77
N ARG A 352 2.52 5.45 -20.44
CA ARG A 352 2.73 6.26 -19.23
C ARG A 352 2.27 7.73 -19.40
N ARG A 353 1.87 8.12 -20.61
CA ARG A 353 1.57 9.52 -20.95
C ARG A 353 0.25 10.08 -20.39
N PRO A 354 -0.86 9.35 -20.15
CA PRO A 354 -2.11 9.95 -19.66
C PRO A 354 -1.96 10.65 -18.30
N SER A 355 -2.54 11.85 -18.17
CA SER A 355 -2.67 12.53 -16.87
C SER A 355 -3.70 11.86 -15.97
N SER A 356 -3.60 12.03 -14.66
CA SER A 356 -4.59 11.57 -13.69
C SER A 356 -6.02 12.08 -13.95
N ASN A 357 -6.20 13.29 -14.53
CA ASN A 357 -7.49 13.83 -14.95
C ASN A 357 -7.91 13.46 -16.38
N ALA A 358 -7.19 12.58 -17.08
CA ALA A 358 -7.59 12.14 -18.41
C ALA A 358 -8.95 11.42 -18.38
N ASP A 359 -9.75 11.58 -19.45
CA ASP A 359 -10.98 10.80 -19.61
C ASP A 359 -10.64 9.41 -20.16
N PRO A 360 -10.89 8.31 -19.41
CA PRO A 360 -10.61 6.96 -19.87
C PRO A 360 -11.34 6.59 -21.17
N TYR A 361 -12.50 7.20 -21.50
CA TYR A 361 -13.13 6.98 -22.81
C TYR A 361 -12.27 7.53 -23.95
N ARG A 362 -11.78 8.78 -23.81
CA ARG A 362 -10.92 9.43 -24.83
C ARG A 362 -9.57 8.72 -24.96
N VAL A 363 -8.98 8.28 -23.85
CA VAL A 363 -7.74 7.50 -23.84
C VAL A 363 -7.93 6.16 -24.56
N SER A 364 -8.94 5.39 -24.15
CA SER A 364 -9.22 4.06 -24.73
C SER A 364 -9.60 4.14 -26.21
N GLU A 365 -10.41 5.13 -26.60
CA GLU A 365 -10.79 5.38 -27.99
C GLU A 365 -9.56 5.68 -28.85
N MET A 366 -8.68 6.58 -28.40
CA MET A 366 -7.46 6.94 -29.13
C MET A 366 -6.47 5.77 -29.26
N MET A 367 -6.33 4.93 -28.23
CA MET A 367 -5.51 3.72 -28.33
C MET A 367 -6.06 2.75 -29.37
N VAL A 368 -7.36 2.47 -29.39
CA VAL A 368 -7.97 1.57 -30.38
C VAL A 368 -7.94 2.16 -31.79
N ARG A 369 -8.22 3.46 -31.96
CA ARG A 369 -8.07 4.13 -33.27
C ARG A 369 -6.66 3.99 -33.82
N THR A 370 -5.63 4.19 -33.00
CA THR A 370 -4.22 4.17 -33.43
C THR A 370 -3.65 2.75 -33.61
N ILE A 371 -3.95 1.84 -32.68
CA ILE A 371 -3.35 0.50 -32.63
C ILE A 371 -4.16 -0.51 -33.44
N CYS A 372 -5.48 -0.56 -33.22
CA CYS A 372 -6.35 -1.55 -33.84
C CYS A 372 -6.83 -1.15 -35.24
N LEU A 373 -7.15 0.15 -35.44
CA LEU A 373 -7.79 0.66 -36.67
C LEU A 373 -6.87 1.49 -37.58
N ASN A 374 -5.66 1.84 -37.13
CA ASN A 374 -4.67 2.66 -37.84
C ASN A 374 -5.18 4.06 -38.32
N GLU A 375 -6.18 4.64 -37.64
CA GLU A 375 -6.85 5.92 -38.00
C GLU A 375 -6.02 7.17 -37.65
N ILE A 376 -4.94 7.43 -38.40
CA ILE A 376 -3.90 8.41 -38.04
C ILE A 376 -4.28 9.91 -38.18
N GLN A 377 -5.46 10.32 -38.69
CA GLN A 377 -5.71 11.72 -39.10
C GLN A 377 -7.07 12.37 -38.71
N LYS A 378 -7.04 13.37 -37.79
CA LYS A 378 -7.74 14.70 -37.87
C LYS A 378 -7.32 15.62 -36.69
N ARG A 379 -7.89 16.83 -36.56
CA ARG A 379 -7.53 17.92 -35.60
C ARG A 379 -8.77 18.58 -34.97
N LEU A 380 -8.64 19.11 -33.74
CA LEU A 380 -9.59 20.01 -33.05
C LEU A 380 -8.85 21.19 -32.35
N ARG A 381 -9.59 22.14 -31.74
CA ARG A 381 -9.09 23.44 -31.19
C ARG A 381 -9.35 23.62 -29.67
N LYS A 382 -8.85 24.72 -29.08
CA LYS A 382 -8.89 25.06 -27.62
C LYS A 382 -9.60 26.40 -27.30
N CYS A 383 -10.03 26.54 -26.04
CA CYS A 383 -10.16 27.79 -25.27
C CYS A 383 -10.00 27.50 -23.75
N SER A 384 -9.86 28.51 -22.86
CA SER A 384 -9.44 28.28 -21.44
C SER A 384 -9.62 29.49 -20.48
N VAL A 385 -10.02 29.26 -19.21
CA VAL A 385 -10.01 30.23 -18.06
C VAL A 385 -9.74 29.48 -16.71
N LYS A 386 -9.50 30.17 -15.58
CA LYS A 386 -9.15 29.61 -14.23
C LYS A 386 -9.93 30.23 -13.05
N MET A 387 -9.97 29.56 -11.88
CA MET A 387 -10.33 30.09 -10.53
C MET A 387 -9.66 29.27 -9.37
N SER A 388 -10.00 29.52 -8.09
CA SER A 388 -9.22 29.17 -6.88
C SER A 388 -10.01 28.48 -5.71
N ASP A 389 -9.70 28.81 -4.43
CA ASP A 389 -9.65 27.91 -3.24
C ASP A 389 -10.49 28.44 -2.02
N LEU A 390 -10.35 28.11 -0.71
CA LEU A 390 -9.34 27.43 0.16
C LEU A 390 -9.99 27.04 1.54
N HIS A 391 -9.25 26.36 2.43
CA HIS A 391 -9.53 26.02 3.87
C HIS A 391 -10.59 24.93 4.20
N THR A 392 -10.42 24.00 5.17
CA THR A 392 -9.31 23.70 6.14
C THR A 392 -9.15 22.19 6.48
N GLY A 393 -7.96 21.73 6.90
CA GLY A 393 -7.56 20.30 6.98
C GLY A 393 -7.92 19.39 8.19
N ALA A 394 -7.77 18.06 8.03
CA ALA A 394 -8.39 17.04 8.90
C ALA A 394 -7.55 15.75 9.20
N LYS A 395 -7.97 15.00 10.23
CA LYS A 395 -7.65 13.57 10.48
C LYS A 395 -8.80 12.67 9.96
N THR A 396 -8.53 11.41 9.64
CA THR A 396 -9.55 10.42 9.24
C THR A 396 -10.37 9.90 10.45
N ASP A 397 -11.58 9.42 10.16
CA ASP A 397 -12.56 8.90 11.13
C ASP A 397 -12.60 7.37 11.05
N LYS A 398 -12.23 6.67 12.14
CA LYS A 398 -12.16 5.20 12.16
C LYS A 398 -13.55 4.53 12.16
N ALA A 399 -14.60 5.17 12.67
CA ALA A 399 -15.95 4.60 12.60
C ALA A 399 -16.48 4.58 11.15
N VAL A 400 -16.09 5.57 10.35
CA VAL A 400 -16.35 5.59 8.90
C VAL A 400 -15.60 4.44 8.21
N LEU A 401 -14.34 4.18 8.59
CA LEU A 401 -13.58 3.03 8.08
C LEU A 401 -14.28 1.71 8.42
N ASP A 402 -14.65 1.49 9.68
CA ASP A 402 -15.29 0.25 10.15
C ASP A 402 -16.58 -0.06 9.37
N ARG A 403 -17.38 0.96 9.05
CA ARG A 403 -18.57 0.82 8.21
C ARG A 403 -18.24 0.22 6.84
N TYR A 404 -17.17 0.70 6.19
CA TYR A 404 -16.71 0.14 4.91
C TYR A 404 -16.00 -1.22 5.09
N MET A 405 -15.30 -1.42 6.19
CA MET A 405 -14.67 -2.71 6.53
C MET A 405 -15.68 -3.81 6.89
N SER A 406 -16.94 -3.46 7.17
CA SER A 406 -18.05 -4.42 7.31
C SER A 406 -18.61 -4.96 5.99
N LEU A 407 -18.30 -4.35 4.83
CA LEU A 407 -18.85 -4.76 3.54
C LEU A 407 -18.47 -6.21 3.18
N PRO A 408 -19.42 -7.05 2.70
CA PRO A 408 -19.08 -8.35 2.14
C PRO A 408 -18.38 -8.19 0.78
N ILE A 409 -17.38 -9.05 0.53
CA ILE A 409 -16.76 -9.24 -0.79
C ILE A 409 -17.14 -10.64 -1.31
N ALA A 410 -16.88 -10.96 -2.58
CA ALA A 410 -17.19 -12.31 -3.11
C ALA A 410 -16.32 -13.38 -2.41
N ASP A 411 -16.91 -14.53 -2.06
CA ASP A 411 -16.28 -15.56 -1.23
C ASP A 411 -14.94 -16.09 -1.77
N ASN A 412 -14.77 -16.07 -3.10
CA ASN A 412 -13.55 -16.49 -3.79
C ASN A 412 -12.52 -15.37 -3.97
N GLN A 413 -12.90 -14.11 -3.79
CA GLN A 413 -11.97 -12.97 -3.91
C GLN A 413 -11.16 -12.79 -2.62
N VAL A 414 -9.86 -12.59 -2.78
CA VAL A 414 -8.90 -12.44 -1.67
C VAL A 414 -8.03 -11.22 -1.91
N GLN A 415 -7.97 -10.32 -0.92
CA GLN A 415 -6.98 -9.26 -0.86
C GLN A 415 -5.66 -9.88 -0.33
N ALA A 416 -4.65 -9.89 -1.19
CA ALA A 416 -3.35 -10.48 -0.94
C ALA A 416 -2.30 -9.37 -0.82
N MET A 417 -1.84 -9.12 0.42
CA MET A 417 -0.87 -8.07 0.75
C MET A 417 0.55 -8.62 0.71
N TYR A 418 1.34 -8.18 -0.25
CA TYR A 418 2.74 -8.56 -0.41
C TYR A 418 3.61 -7.60 0.42
N ILE A 419 4.54 -8.14 1.20
CA ILE A 419 5.40 -7.43 2.18
C ILE A 419 6.86 -7.77 1.87
N TRP A 420 7.73 -6.76 1.82
CA TRP A 420 9.17 -6.93 1.58
C TRP A 420 10.02 -5.88 2.30
N ILE A 421 11.34 -6.10 2.31
CA ILE A 421 12.35 -5.21 2.87
C ILE A 421 12.96 -4.37 1.73
N ASP A 422 13.11 -3.06 1.92
CA ASP A 422 13.64 -2.15 0.90
C ASP A 422 15.20 -2.06 0.88
N GLY A 423 15.73 -1.07 0.15
CA GLY A 423 17.17 -0.85 -0.01
C GLY A 423 17.91 -0.41 1.26
N THR A 424 17.20 -0.02 2.32
CA THR A 424 17.80 0.27 3.63
C THR A 424 18.15 -0.99 4.42
N GLY A 425 17.47 -2.12 4.16
CA GLY A 425 17.55 -3.32 4.99
C GLY A 425 16.78 -3.22 6.32
N GLU A 426 16.23 -2.06 6.65
CA GLU A 426 15.47 -1.78 7.88
C GLU A 426 13.97 -1.64 7.62
N ASN A 427 13.62 -0.98 6.50
CA ASN A 427 12.27 -0.51 6.26
C ASN A 427 11.45 -1.54 5.48
N LEU A 428 10.29 -1.87 6.04
CA LEU A 428 9.27 -2.70 5.40
C LEU A 428 8.43 -1.87 4.43
N ARG A 429 8.07 -2.49 3.30
CA ARG A 429 7.16 -1.97 2.27
C ARG A 429 6.06 -2.98 2.02
N SER A 430 4.90 -2.52 1.54
CA SER A 430 3.78 -3.40 1.17
C SER A 430 2.84 -2.80 0.13
N LYS A 431 2.24 -3.67 -0.69
CA LYS A 431 1.10 -3.34 -1.57
C LYS A 431 0.17 -4.55 -1.74
N THR A 432 -1.06 -4.31 -2.20
CA THR A 432 -2.11 -5.35 -2.25
C THR A 432 -2.59 -5.60 -3.67
N ARG A 433 -2.78 -6.88 -4.01
CA ARG A 433 -3.49 -7.33 -5.21
C ARG A 433 -4.76 -8.09 -4.86
N THR A 434 -5.71 -8.09 -5.78
CA THR A 434 -6.84 -9.02 -5.76
C THR A 434 -6.39 -10.37 -6.33
N LEU A 435 -6.80 -11.46 -5.69
CA LEU A 435 -6.82 -12.81 -6.26
C LEU A 435 -8.29 -13.25 -6.41
N ASP A 436 -8.58 -14.06 -7.43
CA ASP A 436 -9.88 -14.65 -7.73
C ASP A 436 -10.08 -16.06 -7.15
N PHE A 437 -9.12 -16.52 -6.34
CA PHE A 437 -9.14 -17.76 -5.58
C PHE A 437 -8.56 -17.56 -4.18
N ILE A 438 -8.86 -18.50 -3.27
CA ILE A 438 -8.27 -18.55 -1.94
C ILE A 438 -6.98 -19.40 -1.98
N PRO A 439 -5.78 -18.81 -1.82
CA PRO A 439 -4.53 -19.56 -1.85
C PRO A 439 -4.40 -20.46 -0.61
N LYS A 440 -4.05 -21.72 -0.84
CA LYS A 440 -3.83 -22.76 0.18
C LYS A 440 -2.34 -23.02 0.45
N SER A 441 -1.48 -22.70 -0.52
CA SER A 441 -0.03 -22.91 -0.44
C SER A 441 0.74 -21.73 -1.04
N ILE A 442 2.01 -21.58 -0.64
CA ILE A 442 2.89 -20.51 -1.14
C ILE A 442 3.13 -20.64 -2.65
N SER A 443 3.14 -21.86 -3.19
CA SER A 443 3.28 -22.17 -4.62
C SER A 443 2.09 -21.76 -5.49
N GLU A 444 0.92 -21.47 -4.90
CA GLU A 444 -0.23 -20.93 -5.62
C GLU A 444 -0.16 -19.39 -5.74
N LEU A 445 0.69 -18.73 -4.96
CA LEU A 445 0.82 -17.27 -4.98
C LEU A 445 1.69 -16.84 -6.17
N PRO A 446 1.20 -15.95 -7.05
CA PRO A 446 1.98 -15.47 -8.18
C PRO A 446 3.19 -14.66 -7.72
N ILE A 447 4.33 -14.81 -8.42
CA ILE A 447 5.42 -13.83 -8.39
C ILE A 447 4.84 -12.47 -8.83
N TRP A 448 5.32 -11.39 -8.21
CA TRP A 448 4.93 -10.03 -8.57
C TRP A 448 6.16 -9.12 -8.71
N ASN A 449 5.95 -7.85 -9.01
CA ASN A 449 7.00 -6.86 -9.21
C ASN A 449 6.60 -5.50 -8.64
N TYR A 450 7.59 -4.64 -8.40
CA TYR A 450 7.43 -3.27 -7.90
C TYR A 450 8.57 -2.38 -8.42
N ASP A 451 8.48 -1.08 -8.13
CA ASP A 451 9.56 -0.15 -8.48
C ASP A 451 10.72 -0.20 -7.47
N GLY A 452 11.85 -0.72 -7.94
CA GLY A 452 13.12 -0.68 -7.22
C GLY A 452 13.71 0.73 -7.08
N SER A 453 13.35 1.67 -7.96
CA SER A 453 13.95 3.01 -7.93
C SER A 453 13.38 3.89 -6.82
N SER A 454 12.06 3.87 -6.60
CA SER A 454 11.39 4.54 -5.47
C SER A 454 11.63 3.86 -4.10
N THR A 455 12.45 2.81 -4.05
CA THR A 455 12.81 2.02 -2.85
C THR A 455 14.32 1.87 -2.63
N GLY A 456 15.17 2.50 -3.48
CA GLY A 456 16.64 2.47 -3.34
C GLY A 456 17.30 1.14 -3.74
N GLN A 457 16.63 0.31 -4.55
CA GLN A 457 17.08 -1.04 -4.95
C GLN A 457 17.37 -1.18 -6.46
N ALA A 458 17.01 -0.19 -7.28
CA ALA A 458 17.28 -0.16 -8.72
C ALA A 458 17.40 1.27 -9.28
N GLU A 459 17.84 1.41 -10.54
CA GLU A 459 17.78 2.69 -11.28
C GLU A 459 16.46 2.82 -12.04
N GLY A 460 15.94 4.05 -12.21
CA GLY A 460 14.72 4.32 -13.01
C GLY A 460 14.82 3.93 -14.49
N SER A 461 16.05 3.69 -14.98
CA SER A 461 16.37 3.17 -16.32
C SER A 461 16.02 1.68 -16.50
N ASN A 462 16.00 0.92 -15.40
CA ASN A 462 15.81 -0.53 -15.33
C ASN A 462 15.25 -0.90 -13.93
N SER A 463 14.03 -0.46 -13.63
CA SER A 463 13.58 -0.36 -12.24
C SER A 463 12.76 -1.54 -11.71
N ASP A 464 12.34 -2.46 -12.60
CA ASP A 464 11.54 -3.63 -12.21
C ASP A 464 12.31 -4.59 -11.29
N MET A 465 11.84 -4.70 -10.04
CA MET A 465 12.31 -5.65 -9.03
C MET A 465 11.24 -6.72 -8.78
N TYR A 466 11.65 -7.98 -8.58
CA TYR A 466 10.75 -9.14 -8.46
C TYR A 466 10.53 -9.56 -6.99
N LEU A 467 9.28 -9.89 -6.65
CA LEU A 467 8.81 -10.37 -5.35
C LEU A 467 8.44 -11.85 -5.41
N HIS A 468 9.16 -12.68 -4.65
CA HIS A 468 8.93 -14.12 -4.54
C HIS A 468 8.29 -14.44 -3.18
N PRO A 469 7.03 -14.91 -3.13
CA PRO A 469 6.39 -15.39 -1.89
C PRO A 469 7.22 -16.44 -1.14
N LYS A 470 7.31 -16.33 0.20
CA LYS A 470 8.06 -17.26 1.06
C LYS A 470 7.35 -17.67 2.35
N ALA A 471 6.51 -16.81 2.92
CA ALA A 471 5.62 -17.15 4.03
C ALA A 471 4.26 -16.48 3.82
N MET A 472 3.18 -17.11 4.30
CA MET A 472 1.80 -16.65 4.13
C MET A 472 1.05 -16.77 5.46
N TYR A 473 0.40 -15.69 5.88
CA TYR A 473 -0.29 -15.56 7.16
C TYR A 473 -1.72 -15.01 6.95
N PRO A 474 -2.69 -15.30 7.85
CA PRO A 474 -3.97 -14.58 7.88
C PRO A 474 -3.78 -13.07 8.08
N ASP A 475 -4.57 -12.25 7.39
CA ASP A 475 -4.56 -10.79 7.52
C ASP A 475 -5.45 -10.34 8.71
N PRO A 476 -4.88 -9.79 9.80
CA PRO A 476 -5.65 -9.35 10.97
C PRO A 476 -6.36 -8.01 10.77
N PHE A 477 -6.02 -7.23 9.74
CA PHE A 477 -6.65 -5.94 9.44
C PHE A 477 -7.86 -6.11 8.52
N ARG A 478 -7.82 -7.10 7.62
CA ARG A 478 -8.90 -7.38 6.65
C ARG A 478 -9.75 -8.61 6.97
N LEU A 479 -9.25 -9.50 7.83
CA LEU A 479 -9.91 -10.71 8.33
C LEU A 479 -10.34 -11.72 7.23
N GLY A 480 -10.92 -12.84 7.65
CA GLY A 480 -11.47 -13.86 6.75
C GLY A 480 -10.41 -14.52 5.87
N ASN A 481 -10.66 -14.61 4.56
CA ASN A 481 -9.77 -15.29 3.61
C ASN A 481 -8.50 -14.49 3.25
N ASN A 482 -8.43 -13.20 3.61
CA ASN A 482 -7.35 -12.27 3.26
C ASN A 482 -5.97 -12.69 3.83
N LYS A 483 -4.90 -12.33 3.12
CA LYS A 483 -3.53 -12.84 3.39
C LYS A 483 -2.47 -11.75 3.47
N LEU A 484 -1.58 -11.86 4.45
CA LEU A 484 -0.25 -11.25 4.43
C LEU A 484 0.75 -12.24 3.82
N ILE A 485 1.64 -11.75 2.96
CA ILE A 485 2.60 -12.57 2.21
C ILE A 485 3.98 -11.92 2.34
N LEU A 486 4.89 -12.61 3.02
CA LEU A 486 6.29 -12.17 3.10
C LEU A 486 7.05 -12.63 1.85
N CYS A 487 7.82 -11.73 1.25
CA CYS A 487 8.53 -11.96 0.01
C CYS A 487 10.05 -11.81 0.12
N GLU A 488 10.78 -12.65 -0.62
CA GLU A 488 12.16 -12.36 -1.04
C GLU A 488 12.17 -11.42 -2.24
N VAL A 489 13.25 -10.64 -2.35
CA VAL A 489 13.46 -9.65 -3.41
C VAL A 489 14.58 -10.11 -4.35
N PHE A 490 14.31 -10.07 -5.65
CA PHE A 490 15.25 -10.38 -6.73
C PHE A 490 15.38 -9.22 -7.72
N LYS A 491 16.58 -9.01 -8.24
CA LYS A 491 16.90 -7.96 -9.23
C LYS A 491 16.27 -8.26 -10.59
N TYR A 492 16.33 -7.30 -11.50
CA TYR A 492 15.71 -7.30 -12.85
C TYR A 492 15.90 -8.56 -13.72
N ASN A 493 16.85 -9.45 -13.40
CA ASN A 493 17.12 -10.71 -14.09
C ASN A 493 16.42 -11.94 -13.47
N ASN A 494 15.57 -11.71 -12.46
CA ASN A 494 14.81 -12.69 -11.70
C ASN A 494 15.62 -13.85 -11.08
N LYS A 495 16.93 -13.63 -10.85
CA LYS A 495 17.90 -14.67 -10.43
C LYS A 495 18.88 -14.19 -9.38
N THR A 496 19.38 -12.97 -9.51
CA THR A 496 20.27 -12.35 -8.51
C THR A 496 19.40 -11.77 -7.38
N PRO A 497 19.62 -12.14 -6.10
CA PRO A 497 18.92 -11.51 -4.98
C PRO A 497 19.22 -10.00 -4.92
N ALA A 498 18.31 -9.20 -4.34
CA ALA A 498 18.64 -7.84 -3.93
C ALA A 498 19.72 -7.86 -2.83
N ASP A 499 20.49 -6.78 -2.70
CA ASP A 499 21.62 -6.74 -1.76
C ASP A 499 21.17 -6.80 -0.29
N THR A 500 19.91 -6.42 -0.01
CA THR A 500 19.24 -6.54 1.30
C THR A 500 18.47 -7.86 1.51
N ASN A 501 18.51 -8.80 0.55
CA ASN A 501 17.88 -10.11 0.69
C ASN A 501 18.80 -11.10 1.43
N HIS A 502 19.00 -10.86 2.73
CA HIS A 502 19.77 -11.74 3.62
C HIS A 502 19.02 -13.05 3.96
N ARG A 503 17.70 -13.12 3.68
CA ARG A 503 16.92 -14.35 3.86
C ARG A 503 17.49 -15.51 3.06
N MET A 504 17.93 -15.25 1.83
CA MET A 504 18.41 -16.29 0.92
C MET A 504 19.70 -16.97 1.42
N SER A 505 20.65 -16.21 1.98
CA SER A 505 21.85 -16.76 2.60
C SER A 505 21.53 -17.46 3.93
N CYS A 506 20.68 -16.84 4.76
CA CYS A 506 20.25 -17.38 6.04
C CYS A 506 19.60 -18.76 5.86
N ALA A 507 18.64 -18.90 4.95
CA ALA A 507 17.97 -20.17 4.66
C ALA A 507 18.95 -21.28 4.24
N ALA A 508 19.95 -20.96 3.41
CA ALA A 508 20.97 -21.90 2.97
C ALA A 508 21.94 -22.32 4.10
N ILE A 509 22.09 -21.52 5.15
CA ILE A 509 22.86 -21.87 6.36
C ILE A 509 22.00 -22.67 7.35
N MET A 510 20.71 -22.35 7.49
CA MET A 510 19.78 -23.13 8.30
C MET A 510 19.66 -24.57 7.80
N GLU A 511 19.54 -24.77 6.48
CA GLU A 511 19.50 -26.10 5.85
C GLU A 511 20.77 -26.92 6.13
N LYS A 512 21.97 -26.30 6.15
CA LYS A 512 23.23 -26.96 6.51
C LYS A 512 23.31 -27.39 7.98
N ALA A 513 22.54 -26.76 8.86
CA ALA A 513 22.58 -26.97 10.30
C ALA A 513 21.33 -27.65 10.87
N LYS A 514 20.38 -28.06 10.01
CA LYS A 514 19.07 -28.62 10.40
C LYS A 514 19.15 -29.79 11.37
N ASP A 515 20.17 -30.63 11.24
CA ASP A 515 20.39 -31.81 12.11
C ASP A 515 20.71 -31.42 13.58
N GLN A 516 21.04 -30.15 13.84
CA GLN A 516 21.23 -29.59 15.19
C GLN A 516 19.95 -28.95 15.75
N VAL A 517 18.87 -28.85 14.95
CA VAL A 517 17.56 -28.29 15.32
C VAL A 517 17.68 -26.92 16.02
N PRO A 518 18.24 -25.89 15.34
CA PRO A 518 18.51 -24.59 15.93
C PRO A 518 17.21 -23.82 16.20
N TRP A 519 16.94 -23.53 17.47
CA TRP A 519 15.81 -22.74 17.93
C TRP A 519 16.26 -21.37 18.42
N PHE A 520 15.47 -20.36 18.07
CA PHE A 520 15.68 -18.96 18.41
C PHE A 520 14.46 -18.40 19.15
N GLY A 521 14.69 -17.43 20.04
CA GLY A 521 13.64 -16.54 20.54
C GLY A 521 14.18 -15.12 20.62
N MET A 522 13.51 -14.15 19.99
CA MET A 522 13.99 -12.77 19.90
C MET A 522 13.11 -11.80 20.70
N GLU A 523 13.75 -11.04 21.58
CA GLU A 523 13.21 -10.02 22.47
C GLU A 523 13.27 -8.65 21.79
N GLN A 524 12.23 -8.24 21.07
CA GLN A 524 12.23 -6.99 20.30
C GLN A 524 11.79 -5.82 21.18
N GLU A 525 12.77 -5.02 21.63
CA GLU A 525 12.52 -3.72 22.24
C GLU A 525 12.25 -2.66 21.15
N TYR A 526 11.37 -1.70 21.43
CA TYR A 526 11.03 -0.58 20.53
C TYR A 526 10.45 0.60 21.32
N THR A 527 10.54 1.81 20.77
CA THR A 527 9.96 3.02 21.40
C THR A 527 8.83 3.60 20.57
N LEU A 528 7.74 3.99 21.25
CA LEU A 528 6.63 4.72 20.68
C LEU A 528 6.92 6.23 20.69
N LEU A 529 6.78 6.88 19.54
CA LEU A 529 6.90 8.33 19.36
C LEU A 529 5.60 8.90 18.81
N ASP A 530 5.29 10.14 19.14
CA ASP A 530 4.18 10.86 18.52
C ASP A 530 4.54 11.47 17.15
N GLY A 531 3.61 12.21 16.55
CA GLY A 531 3.75 12.77 15.20
C GLY A 531 4.89 13.80 15.00
N ASP A 532 5.40 14.44 16.06
CA ASP A 532 6.61 15.29 15.96
C ASP A 532 7.92 14.54 16.28
N ARG A 533 7.82 13.23 16.56
CA ARG A 533 8.88 12.27 16.90
C ARG A 533 9.45 12.43 18.32
N HIS A 534 8.76 13.13 19.20
CA HIS A 534 9.02 13.06 20.64
C HIS A 534 8.41 11.78 21.23
N PRO A 535 8.95 11.17 22.31
CA PRO A 535 8.41 9.93 22.85
C PRO A 535 6.97 10.08 23.38
N LEU A 536 6.15 9.07 23.14
CA LEU A 536 4.70 9.14 23.34
C LEU A 536 4.34 9.42 24.81
N GLY A 537 3.61 10.52 25.04
CA GLY A 537 3.16 10.91 26.38
C GLY A 537 4.19 11.64 27.24
N TRP A 538 5.39 11.92 26.72
CA TRP A 538 6.38 12.75 27.41
C TRP A 538 5.99 14.24 27.40
N PRO A 539 6.49 15.06 28.36
CA PRO A 539 6.27 16.50 28.35
C PRO A 539 7.00 17.16 27.17
N LYS A 540 6.26 17.78 26.26
CA LYS A 540 6.75 18.31 24.96
C LYS A 540 8.01 19.19 24.97
N ASN A 541 8.35 19.82 26.10
CA ASN A 541 9.55 20.64 26.28
C ASN A 541 10.38 20.18 27.49
N GLY A 542 10.42 18.87 27.77
CA GLY A 542 11.09 18.32 28.94
C GLY A 542 11.15 16.80 28.96
N TYR A 543 11.18 16.25 30.18
CA TYR A 543 11.33 14.83 30.45
C TYR A 543 10.30 14.38 31.50
N PRO A 544 9.86 13.11 31.49
CA PRO A 544 9.14 12.51 32.61
C PRO A 544 10.09 12.31 33.81
N GLY A 545 9.58 11.74 34.92
CA GLY A 545 10.44 11.40 36.06
C GLY A 545 11.51 10.36 35.71
N PRO A 546 12.59 10.23 36.51
CA PRO A 546 13.67 9.26 36.26
C PRO A 546 13.19 7.82 36.08
N GLN A 547 14.01 7.00 35.41
CA GLN A 547 13.73 5.59 35.17
C GLN A 547 13.56 4.77 36.46
N GLY A 548 12.85 3.64 36.37
CA GLY A 548 12.52 2.78 37.51
C GLY A 548 11.03 2.43 37.64
N PRO A 549 10.09 3.38 37.70
CA PRO A 549 8.67 3.07 37.92
C PRO A 549 7.92 2.57 36.66
N TYR A 550 8.59 2.48 35.51
CA TYR A 550 8.00 2.21 34.20
C TYR A 550 8.05 0.73 33.80
N TYR A 551 9.16 0.04 34.10
CA TYR A 551 9.35 -1.38 33.78
C TYR A 551 8.25 -2.24 34.42
N CYS A 552 7.56 -3.03 33.59
CA CYS A 552 6.38 -3.81 33.97
C CYS A 552 5.30 -2.99 34.73
N GLY A 553 5.23 -1.69 34.48
CA GLY A 553 4.37 -0.76 35.19
C GLY A 553 2.87 -0.93 34.92
N VAL A 554 2.07 -0.32 35.80
CA VAL A 554 0.60 -0.20 35.65
C VAL A 554 0.12 1.15 36.18
N GLY A 555 -0.79 1.80 35.43
CA GLY A 555 -1.33 3.14 35.71
C GLY A 555 -0.94 4.17 34.65
N ALA A 556 -1.85 5.12 34.38
CA ALA A 556 -1.71 6.12 33.31
C ALA A 556 -0.55 7.12 33.51
N ASN A 557 0.05 7.18 34.71
CA ASN A 557 1.23 7.98 35.01
C ASN A 557 2.56 7.21 34.86
N LYS A 558 2.52 5.97 34.35
CA LYS A 558 3.69 5.10 34.14
C LYS A 558 3.70 4.43 32.76
N VAL A 559 2.52 4.12 32.23
CA VAL A 559 2.36 3.29 31.04
C VAL A 559 1.73 4.11 29.92
N TYR A 560 2.46 4.29 28.82
CA TYR A 560 2.03 5.09 27.67
C TYR A 560 1.90 4.20 26.43
N GLY A 561 0.76 4.24 25.74
CA GLY A 561 0.54 3.51 24.49
C GLY A 561 0.22 2.01 24.62
N ARG A 562 -0.25 1.53 25.78
CA ARG A 562 -0.60 0.11 25.99
C ARG A 562 -1.55 -0.44 24.93
N ASP A 563 -2.50 0.36 24.45
CA ASP A 563 -3.51 -0.05 23.47
C ASP A 563 -2.89 -0.58 22.16
N ILE A 564 -1.74 -0.02 21.74
CA ILE A 564 -0.96 -0.49 20.59
C ILE A 564 -0.38 -1.88 20.86
N VAL A 565 0.08 -2.14 22.08
CA VAL A 565 0.72 -3.40 22.49
C VAL A 565 -0.30 -4.53 22.59
N GLU A 566 -1.44 -4.29 23.24
CA GLU A 566 -2.52 -5.28 23.35
C GLU A 566 -3.12 -5.61 21.97
N ALA A 567 -3.28 -4.59 21.10
CA ALA A 567 -3.72 -4.79 19.73
C ALA A 567 -2.68 -5.53 18.88
N HIS A 568 -1.39 -5.18 18.98
CA HIS A 568 -0.30 -5.87 18.30
C HIS A 568 -0.20 -7.35 18.70
N TYR A 569 -0.27 -7.65 20.00
CA TYR A 569 -0.28 -9.03 20.51
C TYR A 569 -1.42 -9.82 19.86
N LYS A 570 -2.64 -9.27 19.87
CA LYS A 570 -3.83 -9.91 19.28
C LYS A 570 -3.69 -10.08 17.75
N CYS A 571 -3.10 -9.13 17.04
CA CYS A 571 -2.80 -9.24 15.62
C CYS A 571 -1.79 -10.37 15.32
N CYS A 572 -0.72 -10.48 16.12
CA CYS A 572 0.26 -11.55 16.00
C CYS A 572 -0.37 -12.94 16.23
N LEU A 573 -1.18 -13.09 17.29
CA LEU A 573 -1.91 -14.33 17.56
C LEU A 573 -2.88 -14.70 16.42
N TYR A 574 -3.65 -13.75 15.88
CA TYR A 574 -4.55 -14.00 14.75
C TYR A 574 -3.78 -14.39 13.47
N ALA A 575 -2.64 -13.75 13.22
CA ALA A 575 -1.76 -14.07 12.10
C ALA A 575 -1.00 -15.41 12.28
N GLY A 576 -1.08 -16.05 13.46
CA GLY A 576 -0.36 -17.30 13.74
C GLY A 576 1.15 -17.12 13.96
N ILE A 577 1.60 -15.90 14.24
CA ILE A 577 2.97 -15.60 14.68
C ILE A 577 3.17 -16.21 16.07
N ASN A 578 4.32 -16.86 16.31
CA ASN A 578 4.66 -17.43 17.61
C ASN A 578 5.12 -16.36 18.61
N ILE A 579 4.28 -15.36 18.86
CA ILE A 579 4.49 -14.36 19.93
C ILE A 579 4.32 -15.05 21.30
N SER A 580 5.30 -14.87 22.19
CA SER A 580 5.36 -15.55 23.49
C SER A 580 5.19 -14.63 24.69
N GLY A 581 5.28 -13.31 24.52
CA GLY A 581 5.05 -12.35 25.59
C GLY A 581 5.24 -10.88 25.17
N THR A 582 4.95 -9.98 26.11
CA THR A 582 5.18 -8.53 26.03
C THR A 582 5.46 -7.94 27.41
N ASN A 583 6.21 -6.83 27.47
CA ASN A 583 6.40 -6.03 28.67
C ASN A 583 6.53 -4.53 28.36
N ALA A 584 6.12 -3.70 29.33
CA ALA A 584 6.51 -2.29 29.35
C ALA A 584 7.96 -2.19 29.81
N GLU A 585 8.78 -1.42 29.10
CA GLU A 585 10.22 -1.40 29.32
C GLU A 585 10.68 -0.31 30.30
N VAL A 586 11.98 -0.24 30.60
CA VAL A 586 12.57 0.65 31.61
C VAL A 586 12.43 2.13 31.24
N MET A 587 12.53 2.47 29.95
CA MET A 587 12.27 3.82 29.43
C MET A 587 10.75 4.02 29.25
N PRO A 588 10.15 5.12 29.73
CA PRO A 588 8.72 5.37 29.51
C PRO A 588 8.42 5.56 28.01
N ALA A 589 7.37 4.88 27.53
CA ALA A 589 7.03 4.68 26.11
C ALA A 589 7.94 3.72 25.31
N GLN A 590 8.96 3.12 25.93
CA GLN A 590 9.61 1.92 25.42
C GLN A 590 8.80 0.67 25.83
N TRP A 591 8.77 -0.31 24.94
CA TRP A 591 8.05 -1.57 25.09
C TRP A 591 8.86 -2.71 24.47
N GLU A 592 8.50 -3.94 24.83
CA GLU A 592 9.10 -5.16 24.29
C GLU A 592 8.01 -6.17 23.90
N TYR A 593 8.28 -6.96 22.86
CA TYR A 593 7.54 -8.18 22.57
C TYR A 593 8.51 -9.33 22.21
N GLN A 594 8.18 -10.56 22.61
CA GLN A 594 8.99 -11.74 22.35
C GLN A 594 8.38 -12.60 21.24
N VAL A 595 9.19 -13.07 20.29
CA VAL A 595 8.79 -14.06 19.27
C VAL A 595 9.68 -15.29 19.39
N GLY A 596 9.08 -16.48 19.45
CA GLY A 596 9.76 -17.77 19.56
C GLY A 596 9.31 -18.59 20.78
N PRO A 597 9.75 -19.85 20.92
CA PRO A 597 10.84 -20.47 20.15
C PRO A 597 10.46 -20.80 18.70
N CYS A 598 11.29 -20.37 17.75
CA CYS A 598 11.11 -20.63 16.32
C CYS A 598 12.35 -21.29 15.72
N GLU A 599 12.14 -22.26 14.84
CA GLU A 599 13.20 -23.09 14.27
C GLU A 599 13.77 -22.47 12.99
N GLY A 600 15.10 -22.34 12.97
CA GLY A 600 15.87 -21.88 11.83
C GLY A 600 15.32 -20.62 11.17
N ILE A 601 15.02 -20.70 9.86
CA ILE A 601 14.60 -19.55 9.05
C ILE A 601 13.27 -18.92 9.52
N LYS A 602 12.42 -19.68 10.21
CA LYS A 602 11.11 -19.21 10.69
C LYS A 602 11.25 -18.02 11.65
N MET A 603 12.35 -17.93 12.41
CA MET A 603 12.61 -16.81 13.31
C MET A 603 12.65 -15.47 12.55
N GLY A 604 13.37 -15.41 11.43
CA GLY A 604 13.43 -14.21 10.60
C GLY A 604 12.11 -13.92 9.90
N ASP A 605 11.43 -14.96 9.40
CA ASP A 605 10.13 -14.83 8.74
C ASP A 605 9.06 -14.22 9.67
N GLU A 606 9.00 -14.69 10.91
CA GLU A 606 8.00 -14.22 11.88
C GLU A 606 8.35 -12.87 12.47
N LEU A 607 9.62 -12.58 12.79
CA LEU A 607 9.98 -11.28 13.38
C LEU A 607 9.82 -10.12 12.38
N TRP A 608 10.10 -10.35 11.08
CA TRP A 608 9.82 -9.33 10.07
C TRP A 608 8.32 -9.07 9.89
N VAL A 609 7.47 -10.09 10.05
CA VAL A 609 6.00 -9.90 10.01
C VAL A 609 5.45 -9.33 11.31
N SER A 610 5.99 -9.67 12.49
CA SER A 610 5.58 -9.01 13.74
C SER A 610 5.97 -7.52 13.76
N ARG A 611 7.13 -7.15 13.17
CA ARG A 611 7.50 -5.74 12.90
C ARG A 611 6.50 -5.08 11.95
N TYR A 612 6.08 -5.76 10.88
CA TYR A 612 5.05 -5.25 9.97
C TYR A 612 3.74 -4.96 10.70
N LEU A 613 3.26 -5.92 11.50
CA LEU A 613 2.05 -5.81 12.30
C LEU A 613 2.15 -4.64 13.30
N LEU A 614 3.30 -4.48 13.98
CA LEU A 614 3.51 -3.39 14.93
C LEU A 614 3.44 -2.02 14.25
N HIS A 615 4.12 -1.83 13.11
CA HIS A 615 4.06 -0.58 12.36
C HIS A 615 2.65 -0.28 11.84
N ARG A 616 1.90 -1.29 11.37
CA ARG A 616 0.52 -1.11 10.89
C ARG A 616 -0.47 -0.80 12.01
N VAL A 617 -0.38 -1.48 13.16
CA VAL A 617 -1.21 -1.14 14.34
C VAL A 617 -0.91 0.28 14.81
N ALA A 618 0.37 0.65 14.96
CA ALA A 618 0.74 2.02 15.35
C ALA A 618 0.28 3.08 14.33
N GLU A 619 0.30 2.78 13.03
CA GLU A 619 -0.25 3.62 11.97
C GLU A 619 -1.75 3.91 12.18
N ASP A 620 -2.54 2.91 12.61
CA ASP A 620 -3.96 3.09 12.90
C ASP A 620 -4.25 3.96 14.14
N PHE A 621 -3.34 3.99 15.11
CA PHE A 621 -3.38 4.94 16.25
C PHE A 621 -2.75 6.32 15.92
N GLY A 622 -2.13 6.50 14.73
CA GLY A 622 -1.41 7.72 14.37
C GLY A 622 -0.10 7.92 15.15
N VAL A 623 0.51 6.82 15.60
CA VAL A 623 1.74 6.77 16.41
C VAL A 623 2.90 6.22 15.58
N ILE A 624 4.11 6.72 15.80
CA ILE A 624 5.34 6.25 15.15
C ILE A 624 5.98 5.19 16.05
N VAL A 625 6.49 4.12 15.44
CA VAL A 625 7.36 3.14 16.11
C VAL A 625 8.79 3.38 15.60
N THR A 626 9.74 3.53 16.52
CA THR A 626 11.17 3.49 16.20
C THR A 626 11.81 2.22 16.73
N LEU A 627 12.68 1.64 15.90
CA LEU A 627 13.58 0.53 16.25
C LEU A 627 15.03 1.02 16.46
N ASP A 628 15.25 2.33 16.55
CA ASP A 628 16.57 2.91 16.84
C ASP A 628 17.09 2.45 18.23
N PRO A 629 18.34 1.98 18.36
CA PRO A 629 18.84 1.40 19.61
C PRO A 629 19.17 2.41 20.73
N LYS A 630 19.14 3.72 20.47
CA LYS A 630 19.31 4.77 21.47
C LYS A 630 18.50 6.01 21.05
N PRO A 631 17.15 5.93 21.13
CA PRO A 631 16.26 6.94 20.56
C PRO A 631 16.31 8.27 21.33
N ILE A 632 16.70 8.23 22.61
CA ILE A 632 16.99 9.41 23.43
C ILE A 632 18.41 9.27 24.02
N ILE A 633 19.20 10.35 23.92
CA ILE A 633 20.57 10.40 24.43
C ILE A 633 20.55 10.75 25.93
N GLY A 634 21.49 10.19 26.70
CA GLY A 634 21.62 10.40 28.14
C GLY A 634 21.12 9.22 28.98
N ASP A 635 20.63 9.53 30.18
CA ASP A 635 20.22 8.59 31.24
C ASP A 635 18.84 7.95 31.01
N TRP A 636 18.69 7.39 29.81
CA TRP A 636 17.52 6.63 29.36
C TRP A 636 18.01 5.31 28.77
N ASN A 637 17.25 4.23 28.88
CA ASN A 637 17.63 2.96 28.28
C ASN A 637 17.72 3.09 26.74
N GLY A 638 18.53 2.21 26.15
CA GLY A 638 18.46 1.96 24.70
C GLY A 638 17.48 0.82 24.41
N ALA A 639 17.36 0.47 23.12
CA ALA A 639 16.54 -0.63 22.64
C ALA A 639 17.41 -1.76 22.03
N GLY A 640 17.21 -3.00 22.49
CA GLY A 640 17.88 -4.21 22.02
C GLY A 640 17.01 -5.12 21.14
N MET A 641 17.64 -6.20 20.67
CA MET A 641 16.97 -7.37 20.12
C MET A 641 17.59 -8.66 20.67
N HIS A 642 17.50 -8.90 21.99
CA HIS A 642 18.22 -10.02 22.61
C HIS A 642 17.80 -11.35 21.97
N THR A 643 18.78 -12.18 21.65
CA THR A 643 18.55 -13.40 20.88
C THR A 643 18.88 -14.62 21.71
N ASN A 644 17.83 -15.27 22.20
CA ASN A 644 17.87 -16.55 22.86
C ASN A 644 18.11 -17.65 21.84
N PHE A 645 19.03 -18.59 22.11
CA PHE A 645 19.44 -19.63 21.17
C PHE A 645 19.69 -20.98 21.84
N SER A 646 19.25 -22.06 21.19
CA SER A 646 19.60 -23.44 21.56
C SER A 646 19.66 -24.39 20.36
N THR A 647 20.52 -25.40 20.43
CA THR A 647 20.43 -26.63 19.60
C THR A 647 19.79 -27.76 20.40
N ASP A 648 19.39 -28.84 19.73
CA ASP A 648 18.87 -30.06 20.38
C ASP A 648 19.81 -30.60 21.47
N ALA A 649 21.13 -30.54 21.24
CA ALA A 649 22.14 -30.92 22.22
C ALA A 649 22.20 -30.00 23.46
N MET A 650 21.85 -28.72 23.33
CA MET A 650 21.78 -27.78 24.46
C MET A 650 20.53 -28.00 25.32
N ARG A 651 19.43 -28.45 24.70
CA ARG A 651 18.13 -28.69 25.37
C ARG A 651 18.06 -30.02 26.12
N LYS A 652 19.05 -30.91 25.96
CA LYS A 652 19.12 -32.24 26.59
C LYS A 652 19.96 -32.22 27.88
N PRO A 653 19.82 -33.22 28.77
CA PRO A 653 20.62 -33.31 30.00
C PRO A 653 22.12 -33.26 29.71
N GLY A 654 22.85 -32.39 30.42
CA GLY A 654 24.26 -32.09 30.16
C GLY A 654 24.50 -30.98 29.12
N GLY A 655 23.43 -30.41 28.54
CA GLY A 655 23.46 -29.36 27.52
C GLY A 655 24.14 -28.04 27.90
N ILE A 656 24.51 -27.85 29.17
CA ILE A 656 25.37 -26.73 29.59
C ILE A 656 26.75 -26.77 28.89
N ALA A 657 27.32 -27.94 28.63
CA ALA A 657 28.63 -28.05 27.99
C ALA A 657 28.66 -27.52 26.53
N PRO A 658 27.70 -27.86 25.64
CA PRO A 658 27.60 -27.20 24.34
C PRO A 658 27.22 -25.71 24.44
N ILE A 659 26.50 -25.26 25.46
CA ILE A 659 26.26 -23.82 25.72
C ILE A 659 27.58 -23.10 26.02
N GLU A 660 28.40 -23.62 26.94
CA GLU A 660 29.70 -23.04 27.30
C GLU A 660 30.65 -22.98 26.09
N LYS A 661 30.71 -24.05 25.28
CA LYS A 661 31.46 -24.06 24.01
C LYS A 661 30.94 -23.03 23.00
N ALA A 662 29.62 -22.85 22.91
CA ALA A 662 29.02 -21.85 22.02
C ALA A 662 29.42 -20.42 22.44
N ILE A 663 29.42 -20.14 23.74
CA ILE A 663 29.88 -18.86 24.30
C ILE A 663 31.37 -18.63 24.01
N GLU A 664 32.22 -19.64 24.15
CA GLU A 664 33.65 -19.57 23.81
C GLU A 664 33.86 -19.23 22.32
N ASN A 665 33.09 -19.86 21.41
CA ASN A 665 33.13 -19.54 19.99
C ASN A 665 32.63 -18.11 19.69
N LEU A 666 31.50 -17.68 20.26
CA LEU A 666 30.94 -16.33 20.11
C LEU A 666 31.90 -15.22 20.56
N GLY A 667 32.75 -15.50 21.55
CA GLY A 667 33.80 -14.59 22.02
C GLY A 667 34.93 -14.39 21.00
N LYS A 668 35.43 -15.48 20.39
CA LYS A 668 36.51 -15.44 19.37
C LYS A 668 36.16 -14.57 18.16
N VAL A 669 34.87 -14.49 17.83
CA VAL A 669 34.36 -13.79 16.64
C VAL A 669 33.60 -12.50 16.96
N HIS A 670 33.72 -11.97 18.18
CA HIS A 670 32.88 -10.88 18.71
C HIS A 670 32.67 -9.72 17.72
N LYS A 671 33.74 -9.19 17.12
CA LYS A 671 33.68 -8.09 16.15
C LYS A 671 32.88 -8.43 14.88
N LYS A 672 32.97 -9.66 14.37
CA LYS A 672 32.18 -10.11 13.21
C LYS A 672 30.68 -10.13 13.52
N HIS A 673 30.30 -10.51 14.74
CA HIS A 673 28.92 -10.45 15.20
C HIS A 673 28.44 -8.99 15.32
N ILE A 674 29.21 -8.09 15.95
CA ILE A 674 28.86 -6.66 16.02
C ILE A 674 28.59 -6.06 14.63
N MET A 675 29.41 -6.37 13.62
CA MET A 675 29.22 -5.93 12.23
C MET A 675 27.96 -6.51 11.52
N ALA A 676 27.35 -7.55 12.10
CA ALA A 676 26.10 -8.16 11.63
C ALA A 676 24.87 -7.78 12.48
N TYR A 677 25.10 -7.17 13.65
CA TYR A 677 24.13 -6.95 14.71
C TYR A 677 23.50 -5.55 14.70
N ASP A 678 23.84 -4.72 13.72
CA ASP A 678 23.00 -3.64 13.18
C ASP A 678 23.25 -3.48 11.66
N PRO A 679 22.39 -2.74 10.91
CA PRO A 679 22.58 -2.50 9.48
C PRO A 679 23.86 -1.71 9.16
N HIS A 680 24.23 -0.80 10.05
CA HIS A 680 25.36 0.12 9.93
C HIS A 680 26.67 -0.42 10.52
N GLN A 681 26.81 -1.76 10.55
CA GLN A 681 28.03 -2.52 10.91
C GLN A 681 28.61 -2.22 12.31
N GLY A 682 27.76 -1.86 13.27
CA GLY A 682 28.12 -1.56 14.66
C GLY A 682 27.98 -0.07 15.03
N MET A 683 27.80 0.82 14.04
CA MET A 683 27.76 2.26 14.28
C MET A 683 26.49 2.73 15.01
N ASP A 684 25.36 2.03 14.83
CA ASP A 684 24.15 2.32 15.60
C ASP A 684 24.27 1.79 17.03
N ASN A 685 24.66 0.53 17.15
CA ASN A 685 24.71 -0.18 18.41
C ASN A 685 25.80 0.37 19.35
N ALA A 686 26.81 1.07 18.81
CA ALA A 686 27.79 1.86 19.58
C ALA A 686 27.14 2.96 20.45
N ARG A 687 25.96 3.46 20.08
CA ARG A 687 25.18 4.43 20.88
C ARG A 687 24.50 3.79 22.09
N ARG A 688 24.38 2.45 22.10
CA ARG A 688 23.68 1.64 23.11
C ARG A 688 24.65 0.86 24.01
N LEU A 689 25.57 0.10 23.40
CA LEU A 689 26.50 -0.82 24.08
C LEU A 689 27.67 -0.06 24.74
N THR A 690 27.36 0.71 25.77
CA THR A 690 28.32 1.56 26.50
C THR A 690 28.84 0.91 27.78
N GLY A 691 28.26 -0.21 28.22
CA GLY A 691 28.48 -0.78 29.56
C GLY A 691 27.60 -0.16 30.66
N ALA A 692 26.76 0.83 30.33
CA ALA A 692 25.74 1.39 31.20
C ALA A 692 24.34 0.83 30.85
N HIS A 693 23.33 1.19 31.65
CA HIS A 693 21.90 0.87 31.41
C HIS A 693 21.64 -0.61 31.10
N GLU A 694 22.25 -1.51 31.87
CA GLU A 694 22.13 -2.97 31.73
C GLU A 694 22.65 -3.55 30.39
N THR A 695 23.55 -2.86 29.70
CA THR A 695 24.24 -3.33 28.48
C THR A 695 25.70 -3.74 28.75
N SER A 696 26.32 -4.47 27.82
CA SER A 696 27.80 -4.60 27.78
C SER A 696 28.43 -3.42 27.03
N SER A 697 29.76 -3.29 27.10
CA SER A 697 30.53 -2.52 26.12
C SER A 697 30.46 -3.18 24.73
N ILE A 698 30.65 -2.39 23.66
CA ILE A 698 30.79 -2.83 22.27
C ILE A 698 32.19 -3.38 21.93
N ASP A 699 33.20 -3.04 22.72
CA ASP A 699 34.60 -3.43 22.45
C ASP A 699 35.00 -4.75 23.13
N ALA A 700 34.28 -5.14 24.18
CA ALA A 700 34.65 -6.24 25.07
C ALA A 700 33.55 -7.30 25.20
N PHE A 701 33.82 -8.51 24.69
CA PHE A 701 32.96 -9.66 24.95
C PHE A 701 33.01 -10.09 26.41
N SER A 702 31.84 -10.39 26.97
CA SER A 702 31.68 -10.88 28.34
C SER A 702 30.52 -11.87 28.42
N ALA A 703 30.60 -12.83 29.34
CA ALA A 703 29.53 -13.79 29.59
C ALA A 703 29.33 -14.02 31.09
N GLY A 704 28.11 -14.40 31.51
CA GLY A 704 27.85 -14.72 32.92
C GLY A 704 26.46 -15.27 33.21
N VAL A 705 26.34 -16.01 34.31
CA VAL A 705 25.06 -16.52 34.84
C VAL A 705 24.26 -15.36 35.42
N ALA A 706 23.04 -15.17 34.92
CA ALA A 706 22.10 -14.12 35.30
C ALA A 706 22.60 -12.66 35.19
N ASN A 707 23.81 -12.42 34.67
CA ASN A 707 24.38 -11.07 34.51
C ASN A 707 23.78 -10.36 33.28
N ARG A 708 23.00 -9.29 33.50
CA ARG A 708 22.44 -8.47 32.40
C ARG A 708 23.49 -7.58 31.71
N GLY A 709 24.51 -7.11 32.43
CA GLY A 709 25.61 -6.32 31.84
C GLY A 709 26.63 -7.13 31.03
N ALA A 710 26.42 -8.44 30.88
CA ALA A 710 27.25 -9.29 30.03
C ALA A 710 26.76 -9.26 28.58
N SER A 711 27.68 -9.48 27.63
CA SER A 711 27.34 -9.61 26.20
C SER A 711 26.50 -10.85 25.91
N VAL A 712 26.75 -11.96 26.63
CA VAL A 712 25.92 -13.18 26.58
C VAL A 712 25.54 -13.61 28.00
N ARG A 713 24.25 -13.77 28.26
CA ARG A 713 23.72 -14.23 29.55
C ARG A 713 23.39 -15.72 29.49
N ILE A 714 23.77 -16.45 30.54
CA ILE A 714 23.18 -17.77 30.82
C ILE A 714 22.02 -17.53 31.79
N PRO A 715 20.77 -17.88 31.47
CA PRO A 715 19.66 -17.77 32.41
C PRO A 715 19.92 -18.54 33.71
N ARG A 716 19.34 -18.08 34.82
CA ARG A 716 19.55 -18.71 36.14
C ARG A 716 19.12 -20.19 36.14
N SER A 717 17.90 -20.47 35.68
CA SER A 717 17.36 -21.83 35.51
C SER A 717 18.27 -22.71 34.65
N VAL A 718 18.70 -22.23 33.47
CA VAL A 718 19.62 -22.99 32.58
C VAL A 718 20.93 -23.37 33.29
N SER A 719 21.45 -22.51 34.17
CA SER A 719 22.64 -22.80 34.98
C SER A 719 22.37 -23.76 36.15
N GLU A 720 21.12 -23.88 36.60
CA GLU A 720 20.69 -24.77 37.67
C GLU A 720 20.31 -26.16 37.09
N ASP A 721 19.48 -26.19 36.04
CA ASP A 721 19.01 -27.36 35.27
C ASP A 721 20.08 -27.99 34.34
N LYS A 722 21.23 -27.32 34.19
CA LYS A 722 22.37 -27.72 33.33
C LYS A 722 22.00 -28.03 31.87
N SER A 723 20.95 -27.40 31.37
CA SER A 723 20.41 -27.56 30.02
C SER A 723 19.46 -26.40 29.68
N GLY A 724 19.27 -26.12 28.39
CA GLY A 724 18.39 -25.05 27.90
C GLY A 724 18.99 -24.23 26.77
N TYR A 725 19.22 -22.93 27.01
CA TYR A 725 19.58 -21.93 25.99
C TYR A 725 20.55 -20.85 26.52
N LEU A 726 21.22 -20.13 25.62
CA LEU A 726 21.96 -18.89 25.90
C LEU A 726 21.20 -17.68 25.37
N GLU A 727 21.47 -16.49 25.91
CA GLU A 727 20.88 -15.21 25.48
C GLU A 727 22.00 -14.26 25.02
N ASP A 728 22.08 -13.99 23.71
CA ASP A 728 22.99 -12.98 23.17
C ASP A 728 22.36 -11.59 23.27
N ARG A 729 22.89 -10.72 24.15
CA ARG A 729 22.32 -9.39 24.44
C ARG A 729 22.82 -8.31 23.47
N ARG A 730 23.77 -8.65 22.62
CA ARG A 730 24.44 -7.70 21.71
C ARG A 730 23.60 -7.20 20.54
N PRO A 731 22.60 -7.90 19.95
CA PRO A 731 21.90 -7.37 18.78
C PRO A 731 21.13 -6.07 19.07
N SER A 732 21.19 -5.14 18.12
CA SER A 732 20.45 -3.88 18.11
C SER A 732 18.96 -4.11 17.84
N SER A 733 18.08 -3.24 18.35
CA SER A 733 16.65 -3.26 18.02
C SER A 733 16.35 -3.13 16.51
N ASN A 734 17.22 -2.47 15.72
CA ASN A 734 17.12 -2.40 14.26
C ASN A 734 17.86 -3.52 13.51
N ALA A 735 18.40 -4.54 14.19
CA ALA A 735 19.11 -5.64 13.55
C ALA A 735 18.19 -6.43 12.59
N ASP A 736 18.75 -6.95 11.50
CA ASP A 736 18.04 -7.92 10.66
C ASP A 736 18.11 -9.32 11.32
N PRO A 737 16.97 -9.92 11.74
CA PRO A 737 16.96 -11.25 12.33
C PRO A 737 17.54 -12.33 11.41
N TYR A 738 17.53 -12.17 10.08
CA TYR A 738 18.20 -13.12 9.18
C TYR A 738 19.73 -13.09 9.37
N ARG A 739 20.34 -11.88 9.40
CA ARG A 739 21.78 -11.71 9.61
C ARG A 739 22.21 -12.19 11.00
N VAL A 740 21.41 -11.86 12.03
CA VAL A 740 21.67 -12.30 13.42
C VAL A 740 21.62 -13.83 13.52
N SER A 741 20.54 -14.44 13.02
CA SER A 741 20.35 -15.91 13.09
C SER A 741 21.39 -16.66 12.26
N GLU A 742 21.73 -16.17 11.05
CA GLU A 742 22.76 -16.77 10.20
C GLU A 742 24.13 -16.78 10.89
N MET A 743 24.55 -15.64 11.46
CA MET A 743 25.83 -15.54 12.17
C MET A 743 25.91 -16.45 13.39
N MET A 744 24.82 -16.59 14.16
CA MET A 744 24.79 -17.53 15.29
C MET A 744 24.94 -18.99 14.82
N VAL A 745 24.28 -19.41 13.74
CA VAL A 745 24.44 -20.77 13.20
C VAL A 745 25.83 -21.01 12.64
N ARG A 746 26.42 -20.05 11.91
CA ARG A 746 27.80 -20.15 11.39
C ARG A 746 28.79 -20.39 12.52
N THR A 747 28.76 -19.56 13.55
CA THR A 747 29.70 -19.61 14.68
C THR A 747 29.49 -20.80 15.62
N ILE A 748 28.22 -21.14 15.93
CA ILE A 748 27.89 -22.14 16.95
C ILE A 748 27.75 -23.54 16.35
N CYS A 749 26.96 -23.67 15.28
CA CYS A 749 26.63 -24.97 14.69
C CYS A 749 27.70 -25.43 13.70
N LEU A 750 28.18 -24.52 12.82
CA LEU A 750 29.14 -24.83 11.76
C LEU A 750 30.61 -24.61 12.17
N ASN A 751 30.85 -23.94 13.30
CA ASN A 751 32.18 -23.59 13.83
C ASN A 751 33.02 -22.73 12.85
N GLU A 752 32.36 -21.91 12.02
CA GLU A 752 33.01 -20.90 11.19
C GLU A 752 33.55 -19.75 12.07
N THR A 753 34.80 -19.33 11.85
CA THR A 753 35.52 -18.33 12.67
C THR A 753 35.82 -17.03 11.94
#